data_AF-A0A0H5STX0-F1
#
_entry.id   AF-A0A0H5STX0-F1
#
_cell.length_a   1.000
_cell.length_b   1.000
_cell.length_c   1.000
_cell.angle_alpha   90.00
_cell.angle_beta   90.00
_cell.angle_gamma   90.00
#
_symmetry.space_group_name_H-M   'P 1'
#
loop_
_entity.id
_entity.type
_entity.pdbx_description
1 polymer ?
#
loop_
_entity_poly.entity_id
_entity_poly.type
_entity_poly.pdbx_seq_one_letter_code
_entity_poly.pdbx_strand_id
1 'polypeptide(L)'
;MLGLLYLILCLGVGWGICSYAFPDLASYAESTYDNKNLSLSPYILLLPAWFITGVLATTWSVYIVASFASKAESPITVANAIILPAALCFFSLAYYDKKIRKQEEKKGSFLCKNFKIQIGEFVLFGFVFILAFILMWSTFYAKGGKLNIGVTVFSDFSPHIGMIRSFSYGNNFPTSYSHYAGEDIKYHFMFQFLAGNLEFLGMRIDYAFNIPSMISFICAFMLLYVLALKITGRISAGVLACLFFAFRSSKALFIFLSKIPEDKSILKALWENTEFIGDTTHEDWGLWNLNVYCNQRHLAFGLSAMFFVLILFLPRLYDMYNDGNRLTIKRIFLSKEAWEIKDARYPAALGILLGSLSFFHGSVVIGCLLVLFVTAIFSKRRLEFLITAVITVLLSVLQTKYFISGPAVAPKLLFGFISEKRTLFGVLSYIDRLLGVLPFVIFAAFLFAKWVERYIILAFLAPFVFAFTVSLTVDVTVNHKYIMMSCILVGIFAAHIIVKMFDKKENTWRIAAGLLIFLLTITGIYDFITVIRKNSNMDKIILNMDDPLTEFVRRSSNSKDIFLTDPYTINQLVFGGAMLFQGHQYYAWSAGYDTDYRDIMVKRMYEAKTPAELDMLVEENNIRFIVVEYANRISEKYDLNEDNIRRTYECVYEAGDGEWKYSVFDTEKKIFDKAVN
;
A
#
# COMPACT_ATOMS: atom_id res chain seq x y z
N MET A 1 16.59 19.91 -7.01
CA MET A 1 15.17 19.64 -6.68
C MET A 1 15.09 19.21 -5.22
N LEU A 2 14.34 19.92 -4.38
CA LEU A 2 14.30 19.67 -2.93
C LEU A 2 13.65 18.32 -2.59
N GLY A 3 12.77 17.79 -3.44
CA GLY A 3 12.15 16.47 -3.23
C GLY A 3 13.16 15.31 -3.20
N LEU A 4 14.23 15.35 -4.00
CA LEU A 4 15.30 14.34 -3.92
C LEU A 4 16.10 14.47 -2.61
N LEU A 5 16.39 15.70 -2.19
CA LEU A 5 17.04 15.97 -0.91
C LEU A 5 16.19 15.47 0.26
N TYR A 6 14.86 15.64 0.19
CA TYR A 6 13.93 15.11 1.19
C TYR A 6 14.08 13.59 1.35
N LEU A 7 14.10 12.82 0.25
CA LEU A 7 14.29 11.36 0.31
C LEU A 7 15.66 10.95 0.85
N ILE A 8 16.72 11.69 0.52
CA ILE A 8 18.06 11.46 1.08
C ILE A 8 18.08 11.74 2.59
N LEU A 9 17.41 12.80 3.03
CA LEU A 9 17.26 13.12 4.46
C LEU A 9 16.44 12.08 5.19
N CYS A 10 15.38 11.53 4.59
CA CYS A 10 14.66 10.38 5.14
C CYS A 10 15.65 9.23 5.42
N LEU A 11 16.49 8.84 4.46
CA LEU A 11 17.50 7.80 4.68
C LEU A 11 18.47 8.16 5.82
N GLY A 12 18.94 9.40 5.91
CA GLY A 12 19.81 9.87 6.99
C GLY A 12 19.16 9.85 8.37
N VAL A 13 17.93 10.35 8.49
CA VAL A 13 17.11 10.30 9.72
C VAL A 13 16.87 8.85 10.14
N GLY A 14 16.49 7.99 9.19
CA GLY A 14 16.28 6.57 9.44
C GLY A 14 17.54 5.85 9.91
N TRP A 15 18.69 6.13 9.29
CA TRP A 15 19.99 5.64 9.76
C TRP A 15 20.27 6.08 11.20
N GLY A 16 20.04 7.36 11.52
CA GLY A 16 20.22 7.90 12.85
C GLY A 16 19.35 7.20 13.89
N ILE A 17 18.04 7.09 13.62
CA ILE A 17 17.09 6.39 14.50
C ILE A 17 17.49 4.93 14.68
N CYS A 18 17.77 4.19 13.60
CA CYS A 18 18.16 2.79 13.70
C CYS A 18 19.47 2.61 14.47
N SER A 19 20.43 3.54 14.36
CA SER A 19 21.71 3.46 15.08
C SER A 19 21.57 3.62 16.60
N TYR A 20 20.49 4.26 17.07
CA TYR A 20 20.17 4.37 18.49
C TYR A 20 19.21 3.29 18.97
N ALA A 21 18.17 2.98 18.19
CA ALA A 21 17.13 2.02 18.55
C ALA A 21 17.56 0.56 18.38
N PHE A 22 18.39 0.28 17.37
CA PHE A 22 18.80 -1.07 16.97
C PHE A 22 20.33 -1.12 16.74
N PRO A 23 21.17 -0.86 17.76
CA PRO A 23 22.61 -0.71 17.59
C PRO A 23 23.29 -1.97 17.00
N ASP A 24 22.72 -3.15 17.23
CA ASP A 24 23.24 -4.42 16.73
C ASP A 24 22.58 -4.87 15.41
N LEU A 25 21.85 -4.00 14.70
CA LEU A 25 21.09 -4.41 13.52
C LEU A 25 21.96 -5.05 12.42
N ALA A 26 23.20 -4.60 12.26
CA ALA A 26 24.13 -5.19 11.28
C ALA A 26 24.47 -6.66 11.58
N SER A 27 24.54 -7.06 12.85
CA SER A 27 24.88 -8.44 13.25
C SER A 27 23.78 -9.45 12.90
N TYR A 28 22.54 -8.97 12.66
CA TYR A 28 21.45 -9.83 12.20
C TYR A 28 21.74 -10.44 10.82
N ALA A 29 22.65 -9.87 10.03
CA ALA A 29 23.06 -10.41 8.74
C ALA A 29 24.10 -11.55 8.85
N GLU A 30 24.68 -11.78 10.03
CA GLU A 30 25.81 -12.71 10.21
C GLU A 30 25.38 -14.15 10.50
N SER A 31 24.16 -14.36 10.99
CA SER A 31 23.67 -15.68 11.40
C SER A 31 22.20 -15.90 11.08
N THR A 32 21.77 -17.16 10.99
CA THR A 32 20.35 -17.54 10.97
C THR A 32 19.74 -17.45 12.37
N TYR A 33 18.42 -17.62 12.51
CA TYR A 33 17.82 -17.71 13.86
C TYR A 33 18.23 -18.97 14.63
N ASP A 34 18.68 -20.01 13.91
CA ASP A 34 19.27 -21.23 14.46
C ASP A 34 20.79 -21.11 14.70
N ASN A 35 21.33 -19.88 14.79
CA ASN A 35 22.74 -19.58 15.05
C ASN A 35 23.74 -20.21 14.05
N LYS A 36 23.31 -20.48 12.81
CA LYS A 36 24.23 -20.89 11.73
C LYS A 36 24.82 -19.68 11.05
N ASN A 37 26.09 -19.73 10.68
CA ASN A 37 26.73 -18.65 9.91
C ASN A 37 25.97 -18.38 8.62
N LEU A 38 25.66 -17.11 8.38
CA LEU A 38 24.98 -16.62 7.19
C LEU A 38 25.94 -15.74 6.40
N SER A 39 26.00 -15.97 5.11
CA SER A 39 26.65 -15.04 4.18
C SER A 39 25.56 -14.22 3.52
N LEU A 40 25.25 -13.06 4.10
CA LEU A 40 24.27 -12.08 3.63
C LEU A 40 24.93 -10.71 3.68
N SER A 41 24.82 -9.92 2.62
CA SER A 41 25.34 -8.55 2.65
C SER A 41 24.48 -7.64 3.54
N PRO A 42 25.03 -6.99 4.59
CA PRO A 42 24.25 -6.20 5.53
C PRO A 42 23.41 -5.07 4.91
N TYR A 43 23.82 -4.49 3.77
CA TYR A 43 23.06 -3.42 3.12
C TYR A 43 21.61 -3.83 2.77
N ILE A 44 21.36 -5.13 2.56
CA ILE A 44 20.05 -5.69 2.20
C ILE A 44 19.07 -5.60 3.37
N LEU A 45 19.56 -5.60 4.61
CA LEU A 45 18.75 -5.33 5.80
C LEU A 45 18.75 -3.84 6.15
N LEU A 46 19.93 -3.21 6.09
CA LEU A 46 20.14 -1.87 6.62
C LEU A 46 19.46 -0.79 5.78
N LEU A 47 19.60 -0.80 4.45
CA LEU A 47 19.00 0.25 3.60
C LEU A 47 17.46 0.28 3.70
N PRO A 48 16.75 -0.87 3.64
CA PRO A 48 15.31 -0.87 3.85
C PRO A 48 14.91 -0.37 5.24
N ALA A 49 15.60 -0.81 6.30
CA ALA A 49 15.31 -0.38 7.66
C ALA A 49 15.43 1.15 7.81
N TRP A 50 16.47 1.74 7.22
CA TRP A 50 16.67 3.19 7.22
C TRP A 50 15.60 3.91 6.40
N PHE A 51 15.28 3.40 5.21
CA PHE A 51 14.27 4.01 4.36
C PHE A 51 12.89 4.06 5.04
N ILE A 52 12.41 2.91 5.57
CA ILE A 52 11.10 2.80 6.21
C ILE A 52 11.02 3.71 7.43
N THR A 53 11.99 3.59 8.34
CA THR A 53 12.02 4.35 9.59
C THR A 53 12.12 5.85 9.32
N GLY A 54 12.95 6.22 8.34
CA GLY A 54 13.16 7.59 7.91
C GLY A 54 11.95 8.24 7.28
N VAL A 55 11.30 7.54 6.35
CA VAL A 55 10.08 8.03 5.67
C VAL A 55 8.95 8.19 6.68
N LEU A 56 8.75 7.24 7.59
CA LEU A 56 7.74 7.35 8.64
C LEU A 56 8.01 8.57 9.53
N ALA A 57 9.22 8.68 10.09
CA ALA A 57 9.56 9.75 11.02
C ALA A 57 9.48 11.14 10.37
N THR A 58 10.06 11.30 9.19
CA THR A 58 10.15 12.61 8.52
C THR A 58 8.78 13.05 8.01
N THR A 59 8.03 12.15 7.36
CA THR A 59 6.72 12.49 6.77
C THR A 59 5.68 12.82 7.82
N TRP A 60 5.63 12.07 8.94
CA TRP A 60 4.77 12.45 10.06
C TRP A 60 5.16 13.80 10.66
N SER A 61 6.45 14.08 10.79
CA SER A 61 6.91 15.36 11.32
C SER A 61 6.49 16.53 10.42
N VAL A 62 6.63 16.40 9.09
CA VAL A 62 6.12 17.42 8.15
C VAL A 62 4.61 17.56 8.28
N TYR A 63 3.87 16.44 8.29
CA TYR A 63 2.42 16.48 8.37
C TYR A 63 1.93 17.18 9.64
N ILE A 64 2.49 16.83 10.80
CA ILE A 64 2.10 17.39 12.10
C ILE A 64 2.38 18.90 12.13
N VAL A 65 3.56 19.34 11.71
CA VAL A 65 3.90 20.77 11.66
C VAL A 65 2.99 21.51 10.67
N ALA A 66 2.72 20.94 9.50
CA ALA A 66 1.79 21.53 8.53
C ALA A 66 0.38 21.65 9.10
N SER A 67 -0.10 20.64 9.84
CA SER A 67 -1.42 20.69 10.46
C SER A 67 -1.52 21.79 11.53
N PHE A 68 -0.48 21.98 12.35
CA PHE A 68 -0.42 23.12 13.29
C PHE A 68 -0.33 24.46 12.58
N ALA A 69 0.30 24.51 11.40
CA ALA A 69 0.40 25.69 10.55
C ALA A 69 -0.78 25.84 9.57
N SER A 70 -1.89 25.12 9.76
CA SER A 70 -3.05 25.09 8.83
C SER A 70 -3.68 26.45 8.52
N LYS A 71 -3.44 27.47 9.35
CA LYS A 71 -3.90 28.85 9.13
C LYS A 71 -2.94 29.68 8.27
N ALA A 72 -1.73 29.19 8.01
CA ALA A 72 -0.79 29.86 7.11
C ALA A 72 -1.26 29.71 5.65
N GLU A 73 -0.84 30.65 4.80
CA GLU A 73 -1.13 30.60 3.35
C GLU A 73 -0.59 29.33 2.69
N SER A 74 0.56 28.84 3.15
CA SER A 74 1.14 27.56 2.72
C SER A 74 1.69 26.78 3.92
N PRO A 75 0.87 25.92 4.55
CA PRO A 75 1.29 25.14 5.72
C PRO A 75 2.47 24.20 5.44
N ILE A 76 2.53 23.64 4.23
CA ILE A 76 3.62 22.76 3.78
C ILE A 76 4.94 23.53 3.63
N THR A 77 4.91 24.80 3.24
CA THR A 77 6.11 25.65 3.22
C THR A 77 6.69 25.78 4.63
N VAL A 78 5.86 26.14 5.60
CA VAL A 78 6.27 26.28 7.00
C VAL A 78 6.83 24.97 7.53
N ALA A 79 6.14 23.86 7.26
CA ALA A 79 6.57 22.54 7.70
C ALA A 79 7.93 22.13 7.12
N ASN A 80 8.15 22.28 5.81
CA ASN A 80 9.43 21.91 5.21
C ASN A 80 10.56 22.85 5.62
N ALA A 81 10.28 24.15 5.81
CA ALA A 81 11.26 25.12 6.28
C ALA A 81 11.79 24.77 7.69
N ILE A 82 10.98 24.12 8.53
CA ILE A 82 11.37 23.66 9.87
C ILE A 82 12.00 22.26 9.80
N ILE A 83 11.33 21.31 9.13
CA ILE A 83 11.69 19.89 9.21
C ILE A 83 12.92 19.55 8.38
N LEU A 84 13.15 20.17 7.22
CA LEU A 84 14.34 19.85 6.41
C LEU A 84 15.64 20.22 7.16
N PRO A 85 15.80 21.45 7.73
CA PRO A 85 16.95 21.76 8.57
C PRO A 85 17.05 20.91 9.84
N ALA A 86 15.92 20.62 10.51
CA ALA A 86 15.91 19.77 11.69
C ALA A 86 16.35 18.34 11.40
N ALA A 87 15.89 17.76 10.28
CA ALA A 87 16.30 16.44 9.81
C ALA A 87 17.79 16.39 9.47
N LEU A 88 18.30 17.42 8.78
CA LEU A 88 19.72 17.54 8.50
C LEU A 88 20.54 17.66 9.79
N CYS A 89 20.12 18.53 10.72
CA CYS A 89 20.77 18.70 12.01
C CYS A 89 20.80 17.40 12.81
N PHE A 90 19.67 16.71 12.92
CA PHE A 90 19.57 15.40 13.58
C PHE A 90 20.52 14.38 12.94
N PHE A 91 20.52 14.28 11.62
CA PHE A 91 21.42 13.37 10.91
C PHE A 91 22.89 13.73 11.16
N SER A 92 23.27 15.00 11.05
CA SER A 92 24.64 15.47 11.30
C SER A 92 25.10 15.20 12.74
N LEU A 93 24.23 15.44 13.73
CA LEU A 93 24.52 15.17 15.15
C LEU A 93 24.64 13.67 15.43
N ALA A 94 23.72 12.86 14.89
CA ALA A 94 23.80 11.40 15.01
C ALA A 94 25.07 10.86 14.33
N TYR A 95 25.43 11.40 13.17
CA TYR A 95 26.64 11.04 12.44
C TYR A 95 27.88 11.40 13.24
N TYR A 96 27.95 12.64 13.76
CA TYR A 96 29.03 13.08 14.61
C TYR A 96 29.17 12.20 15.87
N ASP A 97 28.07 11.96 16.61
CA ASP A 97 28.12 11.13 17.83
C ASP A 97 28.65 9.72 17.53
N LYS A 98 28.07 9.06 16.53
CA LYS A 98 28.31 7.64 16.26
C LYS A 98 29.63 7.38 15.55
N LYS A 99 29.94 8.15 14.50
CA LYS A 99 31.10 7.90 13.64
C LYS A 99 32.33 8.70 14.02
N ILE A 100 32.17 9.91 14.54
CA ILE A 100 33.31 10.79 14.85
C ILE A 100 33.67 10.69 16.33
N ARG A 101 32.73 10.94 17.24
CA ARG A 101 32.97 11.00 18.68
C ARG A 101 33.21 9.63 19.31
N LYS A 102 32.27 8.70 19.14
CA LYS A 102 32.37 7.36 19.74
C LYS A 102 33.34 6.45 19.01
N GLN A 103 33.83 6.88 17.84
CA GLN A 103 34.60 6.05 16.92
C GLN A 103 34.05 4.63 16.88
N GLU A 104 32.70 4.47 16.81
CA GLU A 104 32.14 3.14 16.63
C GLU A 104 32.79 2.62 15.36
N GLU A 105 33.74 1.68 15.52
CA GLU A 105 34.58 1.17 14.45
C GLU A 105 33.68 0.81 13.26
N LYS A 106 34.26 0.68 12.06
CA LYS A 106 33.54 0.08 10.92
C LYS A 106 33.09 -1.35 11.28
N LYS A 107 32.06 -1.51 12.11
CA LYS A 107 31.42 -2.76 12.49
C LYS A 107 30.77 -3.26 11.22
N GLY A 108 31.53 -4.08 10.51
CA GLY A 108 31.11 -4.74 9.28
C GLY A 108 31.27 -3.88 8.02
N SER A 109 31.70 -4.55 6.95
CA SER A 109 31.47 -4.10 5.58
C SER A 109 29.97 -4.13 5.29
N PHE A 110 29.47 -3.22 4.44
CA PHE A 110 28.11 -3.30 3.90
C PHE A 110 27.86 -4.54 3.04
N LEU A 111 28.94 -5.18 2.61
CA LEU A 111 28.96 -6.38 1.80
C LEU A 111 29.46 -7.57 2.61
N CYS A 112 28.89 -8.74 2.37
CA CYS A 112 29.40 -9.98 2.96
C CYS A 112 30.81 -10.30 2.44
N LYS A 113 31.54 -11.23 3.06
CA LYS A 113 32.90 -11.57 2.61
C LYS A 113 32.93 -12.40 1.31
N ASN A 114 31.81 -13.02 0.91
CA ASN A 114 31.76 -13.95 -0.21
C ASN A 114 31.35 -13.24 -1.51
N PHE A 115 32.32 -13.04 -2.41
CA PHE A 115 32.11 -12.33 -3.68
C PHE A 115 31.05 -12.97 -4.60
N LYS A 116 30.93 -14.30 -4.64
CA LYS A 116 29.90 -14.98 -5.47
C LYS A 116 28.50 -14.66 -4.97
N ILE A 117 28.34 -14.56 -3.65
CA ILE A 117 27.06 -14.21 -3.03
C ILE A 117 26.72 -12.75 -3.31
N GLN A 118 27.68 -11.84 -3.19
CA GLN A 118 27.48 -10.43 -3.55
C GLN A 118 26.99 -10.29 -5.00
N ILE A 119 27.63 -10.96 -5.96
CA ILE A 119 27.17 -10.94 -7.36
C ILE A 119 25.75 -11.47 -7.48
N GLY A 120 25.42 -12.60 -6.85
CA GLY A 120 24.07 -13.16 -6.87
C GLY A 120 23.03 -12.20 -6.29
N GLU A 121 23.35 -11.51 -5.20
CA GLU A 121 22.51 -10.48 -4.59
C GLU A 121 22.32 -9.28 -5.53
N PHE A 122 23.39 -8.76 -6.14
CA PHE A 122 23.31 -7.67 -7.11
C PHE A 122 22.49 -8.04 -8.34
N VAL A 123 22.64 -9.26 -8.86
CA VAL A 123 21.84 -9.75 -9.99
C VAL A 123 20.37 -9.86 -9.60
N LEU A 124 20.05 -10.47 -8.45
CA LEU A 124 18.69 -10.60 -7.96
C LEU A 124 18.02 -9.22 -7.82
N PHE A 125 18.65 -8.29 -7.10
CA PHE A 125 18.07 -6.97 -6.88
C PHE A 125 18.15 -6.07 -8.11
N GLY A 126 19.04 -6.33 -9.05
CA GLY A 126 19.01 -5.75 -10.39
C GLY A 126 17.75 -6.16 -11.17
N PHE A 127 17.37 -7.43 -11.13
CA PHE A 127 16.11 -7.89 -11.71
C PHE A 127 14.89 -7.31 -10.99
N VAL A 128 14.90 -7.25 -9.65
CA VAL A 128 13.82 -6.62 -8.88
C VAL A 128 13.71 -5.13 -9.23
N PHE A 129 14.83 -4.42 -9.39
CA PHE A 129 14.85 -3.03 -9.83
C PHE A 129 14.21 -2.87 -11.22
N ILE A 130 14.59 -3.71 -12.19
CA ILE A 130 14.01 -3.69 -13.54
C ILE A 130 12.50 -3.96 -13.48
N LEU A 131 12.08 -4.97 -12.70
CA LEU A 131 10.68 -5.29 -12.49
C LEU A 131 9.91 -4.08 -11.92
N ALA A 132 10.43 -3.49 -10.84
CA ALA A 132 9.82 -2.33 -10.19
C ALA A 132 9.73 -1.14 -11.15
N PHE A 133 10.79 -0.87 -11.91
CA PHE A 133 10.81 0.19 -12.92
C PHE A 133 9.72 -0.02 -13.98
N ILE A 134 9.65 -1.23 -14.55
CA ILE A 134 8.63 -1.58 -15.56
C ILE A 134 7.22 -1.37 -14.98
N LEU A 135 6.93 -1.89 -13.79
CA LEU A 135 5.60 -1.77 -13.19
C LEU A 135 5.19 -0.31 -12.95
N MET A 136 6.09 0.51 -12.37
CA MET A 136 5.76 1.90 -12.02
C MET A 136 5.66 2.80 -13.26
N TRP A 137 6.55 2.65 -14.24
CA TRP A 137 6.58 3.51 -15.43
C TRP A 137 5.72 3.02 -16.60
N SER A 138 5.29 1.76 -16.64
CA SER A 138 4.28 1.32 -17.61
C SER A 138 2.87 1.80 -17.25
N THR A 139 2.62 2.06 -15.97
CA THR A 139 1.29 2.42 -15.45
C THR A 139 1.11 3.91 -15.20
N PHE A 140 2.18 4.66 -14.94
CA PHE A 140 2.08 6.10 -14.66
C PHE A 140 3.34 6.85 -15.10
N TYR A 141 3.21 7.73 -16.09
CA TYR A 141 4.34 8.51 -16.59
C TYR A 141 3.87 9.78 -17.30
N ALA A 142 4.68 10.83 -17.25
CA ALA A 142 4.45 12.03 -18.03
C ALA A 142 5.38 12.12 -19.24
N LYS A 143 4.81 12.36 -20.43
CA LYS A 143 5.53 12.49 -21.71
C LYS A 143 4.88 13.56 -22.58
N GLY A 144 5.66 14.54 -23.06
CA GLY A 144 5.20 15.58 -23.98
C GLY A 144 4.04 16.42 -23.46
N GLY A 145 4.13 16.91 -22.22
CA GLY A 145 3.05 17.69 -21.57
C GLY A 145 1.81 16.87 -21.19
N LYS A 146 1.82 15.55 -21.37
CA LYS A 146 0.69 14.67 -21.09
C LYS A 146 1.03 13.67 -19.98
N LEU A 147 0.19 13.60 -18.97
CA LEU A 147 0.24 12.56 -17.94
C LEU A 147 -0.56 11.35 -18.41
N ASN A 148 0.10 10.20 -18.47
CA ASN A 148 -0.46 8.94 -18.93
C ASN A 148 -0.73 8.06 -17.71
N ILE A 149 -1.95 7.54 -17.61
CA ILE A 149 -2.41 6.68 -16.54
C ILE A 149 -2.95 5.39 -17.17
N GLY A 150 -2.39 4.27 -16.73
CA GLY A 150 -2.70 2.96 -17.26
C GLY A 150 -4.12 2.48 -16.90
N VAL A 151 -4.74 1.71 -17.79
CA VAL A 151 -6.10 1.15 -17.61
C VAL A 151 -6.19 0.22 -16.42
N THR A 152 -5.08 -0.37 -15.98
CA THR A 152 -5.09 -1.26 -14.81
C THR A 152 -5.13 -0.51 -13.47
N VAL A 153 -4.77 0.78 -13.47
CA VAL A 153 -4.60 1.60 -12.25
C VAL A 153 -5.55 2.79 -12.17
N PHE A 154 -6.19 3.21 -13.28
CA PHE A 154 -6.87 4.52 -13.36
C PHE A 154 -7.91 4.73 -12.27
N SER A 155 -8.69 3.69 -11.95
CA SER A 155 -9.78 3.77 -10.99
C SER A 155 -9.23 4.10 -9.59
N ASP A 156 -8.23 3.34 -9.11
CA ASP A 156 -7.55 3.60 -7.83
C ASP A 156 -6.75 4.92 -7.87
N PHE A 157 -6.27 5.31 -9.06
CA PHE A 157 -5.48 6.52 -9.23
C PHE A 157 -6.31 7.79 -9.20
N SER A 158 -7.61 7.74 -9.45
CA SER A 158 -8.50 8.88 -9.27
C SER A 158 -8.39 9.48 -7.86
N PRO A 159 -8.73 8.73 -6.79
CA PRO A 159 -8.58 9.25 -5.44
C PRO A 159 -7.11 9.48 -5.07
N HIS A 160 -6.15 8.68 -5.55
CA HIS A 160 -4.74 8.90 -5.22
C HIS A 160 -4.19 10.20 -5.79
N ILE A 161 -4.44 10.50 -7.06
CA ILE A 161 -3.99 11.74 -7.71
C ILE A 161 -4.73 12.94 -7.12
N GLY A 162 -6.05 12.84 -6.93
CA GLY A 162 -6.82 13.88 -6.26
C GLY A 162 -6.28 14.20 -4.87
N MET A 163 -5.97 13.17 -4.06
CA MET A 163 -5.34 13.37 -2.74
C MET A 163 -3.94 13.99 -2.84
N ILE A 164 -3.06 13.50 -3.73
CA ILE A 164 -1.72 14.08 -3.93
C ILE A 164 -1.82 15.58 -4.25
N ARG A 165 -2.71 15.95 -5.20
CA ARG A 165 -2.91 17.32 -5.66
C ARG A 165 -3.57 18.21 -4.60
N SER A 166 -4.48 17.66 -3.80
CA SER A 166 -5.07 18.38 -2.66
C SER A 166 -4.01 18.83 -1.65
N PHE A 167 -2.89 18.11 -1.53
CA PHE A 167 -1.76 18.53 -0.70
C PHE A 167 -0.80 19.46 -1.45
N SER A 168 -0.37 19.09 -2.66
CA SER A 168 0.67 19.84 -3.38
C SER A 168 0.21 21.23 -3.84
N TYR A 169 -1.08 21.41 -4.14
CA TYR A 169 -1.65 22.69 -4.55
C TYR A 169 -2.82 23.16 -3.67
N GLY A 170 -3.58 22.24 -3.05
CA GLY A 170 -4.83 22.56 -2.35
C GLY A 170 -4.73 22.89 -0.86
N ASN A 171 -3.57 22.78 -0.20
CA ASN A 171 -3.42 23.00 1.25
C ASN A 171 -4.41 22.19 2.12
N ASN A 172 -4.58 20.89 1.87
CA ASN A 172 -5.57 20.01 2.55
C ASN A 172 -5.33 19.76 4.06
N PHE A 173 -5.57 20.80 4.87
CA PHE A 173 -5.46 20.85 6.34
C PHE A 173 -6.64 21.64 6.97
N PRO A 174 -7.44 21.06 7.87
CA PRO A 174 -7.46 19.65 8.25
C PRO A 174 -7.72 18.76 7.03
N THR A 175 -7.18 17.55 7.05
CA THR A 175 -7.26 16.68 5.87
C THR A 175 -8.66 16.13 5.69
N SER A 176 -9.25 16.42 4.53
CA SER A 176 -10.51 15.88 4.02
C SER A 176 -10.24 14.92 2.86
N TYR A 177 -11.16 13.98 2.63
CA TYR A 177 -11.06 13.08 1.47
C TYR A 177 -11.46 13.81 0.18
N SER A 178 -10.57 13.84 -0.83
CA SER A 178 -10.77 14.64 -2.05
C SER A 178 -11.95 14.20 -2.92
N HIS A 179 -12.40 12.95 -2.79
CA HIS A 179 -13.55 12.41 -3.53
C HIS A 179 -14.84 12.36 -2.69
N TYR A 180 -14.78 12.89 -1.47
CA TYR A 180 -15.94 13.01 -0.58
C TYR A 180 -15.66 14.17 0.39
N ALA A 181 -15.49 15.37 -0.17
CA ALA A 181 -15.01 16.54 0.53
C ALA A 181 -16.02 17.04 1.58
N GLY A 182 -15.51 17.77 2.58
CA GLY A 182 -16.34 18.27 3.69
C GLY A 182 -16.55 17.25 4.81
N GLU A 183 -15.95 16.07 4.70
CA GLU A 183 -16.00 15.02 5.71
C GLU A 183 -14.60 14.66 6.20
N ASP A 184 -14.56 13.96 7.31
CA ASP A 184 -13.36 13.38 7.89
C ASP A 184 -12.67 12.40 6.92
N ILE A 185 -11.38 12.08 7.13
CA ILE A 185 -10.65 11.18 6.23
C ILE A 185 -10.55 9.76 6.81
N LYS A 186 -11.41 8.86 6.31
CA LYS A 186 -11.48 7.45 6.73
C LYS A 186 -10.44 6.54 6.08
N TYR A 187 -9.90 6.93 4.92
CA TYR A 187 -8.91 6.14 4.17
C TYR A 187 -7.47 6.58 4.50
N HIS A 188 -6.51 5.66 4.52
CA HIS A 188 -5.10 5.98 4.77
C HIS A 188 -4.54 6.86 3.63
N PHE A 189 -3.93 7.99 3.97
CA PHE A 189 -3.53 9.00 2.99
C PHE A 189 -2.06 9.43 3.09
N MET A 190 -1.31 8.95 4.10
CA MET A 190 0.02 9.50 4.40
C MET A 190 1.05 9.23 3.30
N PHE A 191 0.86 8.18 2.49
CA PHE A 191 1.72 7.92 1.33
C PHE A 191 1.40 8.87 0.16
N GLN A 192 0.14 9.25 -0.02
CA GLN A 192 -0.29 10.29 -0.94
C GLN A 192 0.19 11.67 -0.46
N PHE A 193 0.18 11.92 0.86
CA PHE A 193 0.78 13.11 1.44
C PHE A 193 2.30 13.17 1.20
N LEU A 194 3.03 12.05 1.36
CA LEU A 194 4.45 11.97 0.98
C LEU A 194 4.65 12.38 -0.48
N ALA A 195 3.88 11.81 -1.42
CA ALA A 195 3.99 12.15 -2.83
C ALA A 195 3.59 13.61 -3.12
N GLY A 196 2.56 14.13 -2.46
CA GLY A 196 2.16 15.54 -2.54
C GLY A 196 3.24 16.48 -2.02
N ASN A 197 3.90 16.14 -0.91
CA ASN A 197 5.03 16.90 -0.38
C ASN A 197 6.25 16.87 -1.32
N LEU A 198 6.56 15.71 -1.90
CA LEU A 198 7.63 15.61 -2.90
C LEU A 198 7.32 16.44 -4.14
N GLU A 199 6.07 16.46 -4.59
CA GLU A 199 5.63 17.31 -5.69
C GLU A 199 5.75 18.80 -5.34
N PHE A 200 5.26 19.18 -4.17
CA PHE A 200 5.40 20.54 -3.64
C PHE A 200 6.88 20.99 -3.62
N LEU A 201 7.81 20.11 -3.27
CA LEU A 201 9.26 20.34 -3.28
C LEU A 201 9.89 20.30 -4.70
N GLY A 202 9.08 20.36 -5.74
CA GLY A 202 9.45 20.53 -7.14
C GLY A 202 9.65 19.24 -7.92
N MET A 203 9.23 18.08 -7.40
CA MET A 203 9.28 16.82 -8.16
C MET A 203 8.05 16.67 -9.06
N ARG A 204 8.20 16.30 -10.34
CA ARG A 204 7.04 16.03 -11.19
C ARG A 204 6.22 14.86 -10.61
N ILE A 205 4.88 14.94 -10.66
CA ILE A 205 3.97 13.98 -10.01
C ILE A 205 4.29 12.51 -10.28
N ASP A 206 4.68 12.17 -11.52
CA ASP A 206 5.03 10.80 -11.89
C ASP A 206 6.27 10.32 -11.15
N TYR A 207 7.32 11.13 -11.04
CA TYR A 207 8.48 10.83 -10.19
C TYR A 207 8.11 10.82 -8.70
N ALA A 208 7.33 11.81 -8.25
CA ALA A 208 6.93 11.97 -6.84
C ALA A 208 6.15 10.75 -6.32
N PHE A 209 5.38 10.10 -7.19
CA PHE A 209 4.66 8.89 -6.84
C PHE A 209 5.44 7.61 -7.20
N ASN A 210 6.11 7.53 -8.36
CA ASN A 210 6.83 6.31 -8.80
C ASN A 210 8.07 6.01 -7.95
N ILE A 211 8.90 7.00 -7.62
CA ILE A 211 10.19 6.78 -6.92
C ILE A 211 10.00 6.17 -5.52
N PRO A 212 9.22 6.75 -4.59
CA PRO A 212 9.02 6.14 -3.28
C PRO A 212 8.36 4.76 -3.38
N SER A 213 7.48 4.55 -4.36
CA SER A 213 6.82 3.26 -4.61
C SER A 213 7.80 2.19 -5.09
N MET A 214 8.68 2.54 -6.03
CA MET A 214 9.74 1.67 -6.53
C MET A 214 10.72 1.28 -5.42
N ILE A 215 11.18 2.26 -4.61
CA ILE A 215 12.07 2.00 -3.47
C ILE A 215 11.37 1.09 -2.46
N SER A 216 10.10 1.35 -2.15
CA SER A 216 9.30 0.53 -1.22
C SER A 216 9.15 -0.91 -1.72
N PHE A 217 8.93 -1.11 -3.02
CA PHE A 217 8.85 -2.44 -3.63
C PHE A 217 10.18 -3.18 -3.52
N ILE A 218 11.30 -2.53 -3.86
CA ILE A 218 12.64 -3.12 -3.70
C ILE A 218 12.92 -3.48 -2.23
N CYS A 219 12.57 -2.59 -1.29
CA CYS A 219 12.72 -2.83 0.14
C CYS A 219 11.95 -4.07 0.61
N ALA A 220 10.74 -4.29 0.11
CA ALA A 220 9.94 -5.47 0.45
C ALA A 220 10.63 -6.76 0.01
N PHE A 221 11.18 -6.81 -1.21
CA PHE A 221 11.94 -7.96 -1.71
C PHE A 221 13.22 -8.19 -0.92
N MET A 222 13.96 -7.12 -0.61
CA MET A 222 15.19 -7.21 0.19
C MET A 222 14.93 -7.79 1.57
N LEU A 223 13.90 -7.31 2.26
CA LEU A 223 13.55 -7.79 3.60
C LEU A 223 12.91 -9.19 3.58
N LEU A 224 12.13 -9.53 2.55
CA LEU A 224 11.65 -10.90 2.38
C LEU A 224 12.81 -11.87 2.16
N TYR A 225 13.80 -11.49 1.35
CA TYR A 225 15.02 -12.27 1.14
C TYR A 225 15.78 -12.46 2.46
N VAL A 226 15.99 -11.39 3.24
CA VAL A 226 16.61 -11.49 4.57
C VAL A 226 15.82 -12.44 5.47
N LEU A 227 14.50 -12.27 5.57
CA LEU A 227 13.63 -13.11 6.39
C LEU A 227 13.72 -14.59 5.99
N ALA A 228 13.72 -14.88 4.68
CA ALA A 228 13.86 -16.24 4.16
C ALA A 228 15.22 -16.85 4.50
N LEU A 229 16.31 -16.10 4.35
CA LEU A 229 17.66 -16.56 4.70
C LEU A 229 17.82 -16.78 6.20
N LYS A 230 17.24 -15.90 7.02
CA LYS A 230 17.24 -16.01 8.48
C LYS A 230 16.54 -17.27 8.99
N ILE A 231 15.42 -17.64 8.36
CA ILE A 231 14.65 -18.85 8.70
C ILE A 231 15.34 -20.11 8.16
N THR A 232 15.75 -20.10 6.89
CA THR A 232 16.14 -21.32 6.17
C THR A 232 17.65 -21.58 6.14
N GLY A 233 18.47 -20.54 6.26
CA GLY A 233 19.90 -20.57 6.03
C GLY A 233 20.32 -20.82 4.58
N ARG A 234 19.42 -20.66 3.60
CA ARG A 234 19.67 -21.01 2.19
C ARG A 234 19.38 -19.85 1.25
N ILE A 235 20.40 -19.43 0.48
CA ILE A 235 20.29 -18.38 -0.54
C ILE A 235 19.25 -18.74 -1.61
N SER A 236 19.27 -19.98 -2.10
CA SER A 236 18.32 -20.44 -3.10
C SER A 236 16.87 -20.38 -2.61
N ALA A 237 16.62 -20.58 -1.31
CA ALA A 237 15.28 -20.43 -0.74
C ALA A 237 14.86 -18.96 -0.70
N GLY A 238 15.79 -18.03 -0.42
CA GLY A 238 15.54 -16.60 -0.54
C GLY A 238 15.22 -16.16 -1.97
N VAL A 239 15.97 -16.64 -2.97
CA VAL A 239 15.71 -16.36 -4.38
C VAL A 239 14.33 -16.87 -4.81
N LEU A 240 13.97 -18.10 -4.43
CA LEU A 240 12.65 -18.66 -4.73
C LEU A 240 11.53 -17.96 -3.97
N ALA A 241 11.75 -17.51 -2.73
CA ALA A 241 10.76 -16.71 -2.00
C ALA A 241 10.48 -15.37 -2.71
N CYS A 242 11.51 -14.70 -3.22
CA CYS A 242 11.33 -13.52 -4.08
C CYS A 242 10.56 -13.86 -5.36
N LEU A 243 10.84 -15.00 -5.99
CA LEU A 243 10.13 -15.45 -7.18
C LEU A 243 8.63 -15.67 -6.91
N PHE A 244 8.28 -16.31 -5.79
CA PHE A 244 6.88 -16.57 -5.38
C PHE A 244 6.17 -15.31 -4.85
N PHE A 245 6.92 -14.31 -4.39
CA PHE A 245 6.37 -12.98 -4.13
C PHE A 245 6.04 -12.26 -5.44
N ALA A 246 6.92 -12.34 -6.44
CA ALA A 246 6.69 -11.71 -7.74
C ALA A 246 5.55 -12.37 -8.53
N PHE A 247 5.42 -13.70 -8.46
CA PHE A 247 4.49 -14.44 -9.30
C PHE A 247 3.60 -15.36 -8.47
N ARG A 248 2.28 -15.13 -8.55
CA ARG A 248 1.29 -15.94 -7.82
C ARG A 248 1.19 -17.36 -8.40
N SER A 249 0.85 -18.29 -7.50
CA SER A 249 0.32 -19.59 -7.90
C SER A 249 -1.19 -19.52 -8.08
N SER A 250 -1.70 -20.13 -9.15
CA SER A 250 -3.14 -20.23 -9.44
C SER A 250 -3.37 -21.23 -10.57
N LYS A 251 -4.57 -21.86 -10.60
CA LYS A 251 -5.01 -22.73 -11.71
C LYS A 251 -5.54 -21.96 -12.92
N ALA A 252 -5.78 -20.64 -12.79
CA ALA A 252 -6.46 -19.83 -13.78
C ALA A 252 -5.88 -19.98 -15.19
N LEU A 253 -4.54 -20.07 -15.34
CA LEU A 253 -3.93 -20.23 -16.66
C LEU A 253 -4.29 -21.56 -17.31
N PHE A 254 -4.23 -22.64 -16.54
CA PHE A 254 -4.57 -23.98 -17.06
C PHE A 254 -6.04 -24.08 -17.42
N ILE A 255 -6.91 -23.43 -16.64
CA ILE A 255 -8.35 -23.36 -16.90
C ILE A 255 -8.65 -22.53 -18.14
N PHE A 256 -7.95 -21.41 -18.31
CA PHE A 256 -8.01 -20.61 -19.54
C PHE A 256 -7.60 -21.46 -20.75
N LEU A 257 -6.45 -22.14 -20.66
CA LEU A 257 -5.95 -23.01 -21.72
C LEU A 257 -6.91 -24.16 -22.06
N SER A 258 -7.55 -24.77 -21.05
CA SER A 258 -8.51 -25.86 -21.28
C SER A 258 -9.82 -25.41 -21.93
N LYS A 259 -10.11 -24.11 -21.91
CA LYS A 259 -11.30 -23.52 -22.55
C LYS A 259 -11.04 -23.07 -23.98
N ILE A 260 -9.80 -23.16 -24.48
CA ILE A 260 -9.46 -22.82 -25.87
C ILE A 260 -9.98 -23.94 -26.80
N PRO A 261 -10.80 -23.62 -27.82
CA PRO A 261 -11.25 -24.60 -28.82
C PRO A 261 -10.07 -25.28 -29.53
N GLU A 262 -10.21 -26.58 -29.86
CA GLU A 262 -9.14 -27.38 -30.46
C GLU A 262 -8.64 -26.84 -31.81
N ASP A 263 -9.49 -26.11 -32.54
CA ASP A 263 -9.18 -25.48 -33.83
C ASP A 263 -8.41 -24.15 -33.69
N LYS A 264 -8.27 -23.61 -32.48
CA LYS A 264 -7.59 -22.33 -32.23
C LYS A 264 -6.18 -22.51 -31.71
N SER A 265 -5.26 -21.69 -32.23
CA SER A 265 -3.88 -21.65 -31.75
C SER A 265 -3.79 -21.11 -30.32
N ILE A 266 -3.21 -21.91 -29.42
CA ILE A 266 -2.93 -21.52 -28.02
C ILE A 266 -2.08 -20.25 -27.95
N LEU A 267 -1.03 -20.15 -28.78
CA LEU A 267 -0.15 -18.99 -28.78
C LEU A 267 -0.89 -17.72 -29.19
N LYS A 268 -1.79 -17.83 -30.18
CA LYS A 268 -2.63 -16.72 -30.62
C LYS A 268 -3.60 -16.29 -29.52
N ALA A 269 -4.29 -17.24 -28.89
CA ALA A 269 -5.21 -16.96 -27.78
C ALA A 269 -4.50 -16.30 -26.58
N LEU A 270 -3.31 -16.78 -26.20
CA LEU A 270 -2.51 -16.17 -25.14
C LEU A 270 -2.01 -14.77 -25.51
N TRP A 271 -1.74 -14.52 -26.79
CA TRP A 271 -1.28 -13.22 -27.29
C TRP A 271 -2.40 -12.18 -27.37
N GLU A 272 -3.57 -12.60 -27.85
CA GLU A 272 -4.75 -11.74 -28.04
C GLU A 272 -5.50 -11.44 -26.74
N ASN A 273 -5.38 -12.29 -25.71
CA ASN A 273 -5.99 -12.01 -24.43
C ASN A 273 -5.38 -10.77 -23.75
N THR A 274 -6.26 -9.83 -23.41
CA THR A 274 -5.94 -8.57 -22.74
C THR A 274 -6.41 -8.52 -21.29
N GLU A 275 -7.18 -9.51 -20.83
CA GLU A 275 -7.77 -9.56 -19.50
C GLU A 275 -6.95 -10.41 -18.51
N PHE A 276 -7.06 -10.08 -17.22
CA PHE A 276 -6.49 -10.93 -16.19
C PHE A 276 -7.27 -12.24 -16.14
N ILE A 277 -6.56 -13.35 -16.26
CA ILE A 277 -7.15 -14.68 -16.22
C ILE A 277 -7.58 -15.04 -14.80
N GLY A 278 -8.78 -15.57 -14.67
CA GLY A 278 -9.38 -15.89 -13.38
C GLY A 278 -10.36 -17.05 -13.45
N ASP A 279 -10.58 -17.70 -12.31
CA ASP A 279 -11.59 -18.75 -12.14
C ASP A 279 -12.45 -18.57 -10.86
N THR A 280 -12.16 -17.53 -10.09
CA THR A 280 -12.90 -17.13 -8.90
C THR A 280 -13.33 -15.66 -8.99
N THR A 281 -14.28 -15.28 -8.14
CA THR A 281 -14.87 -13.93 -8.11
C THR A 281 -13.80 -12.83 -8.03
N HIS A 282 -13.87 -11.86 -8.94
CA HIS A 282 -13.01 -10.67 -9.04
C HIS A 282 -11.51 -10.96 -9.27
N GLU A 283 -11.14 -12.14 -9.80
CA GLU A 283 -9.75 -12.37 -10.25
C GLU A 283 -9.36 -11.49 -11.45
N ASP A 284 -10.34 -11.16 -12.29
CA ASP A 284 -10.21 -10.28 -13.46
C ASP A 284 -9.83 -8.84 -13.09
N TRP A 285 -10.01 -8.44 -11.83
CA TRP A 285 -9.58 -7.13 -11.31
C TRP A 285 -8.07 -7.07 -11.04
N GLY A 286 -7.36 -8.20 -11.08
CA GLY A 286 -5.93 -8.26 -10.80
C GLY A 286 -5.57 -8.16 -9.31
N LEU A 287 -6.51 -8.46 -8.40
CA LEU A 287 -6.34 -8.37 -6.94
C LEU A 287 -5.32 -9.33 -6.33
N TRP A 288 -4.77 -10.25 -7.12
CA TRP A 288 -3.94 -11.36 -6.64
C TRP A 288 -2.53 -11.37 -7.23
N ASN A 289 -2.23 -10.44 -8.14
CA ASN A 289 -1.01 -10.42 -8.92
C ASN A 289 -0.23 -9.12 -8.72
N LEU A 290 0.81 -8.89 -9.54
CA LEU A 290 1.66 -7.71 -9.43
C LEU A 290 0.92 -6.37 -9.61
N ASN A 291 -0.26 -6.38 -10.23
CA ASN A 291 -1.07 -5.18 -10.43
C ASN A 291 -1.45 -4.50 -9.11
N VAL A 292 -1.61 -5.26 -8.02
CA VAL A 292 -1.91 -4.68 -6.71
C VAL A 292 -0.82 -3.69 -6.27
N TYR A 293 0.45 -3.95 -6.59
CA TYR A 293 1.54 -3.02 -6.26
C TYR A 293 1.61 -1.81 -7.21
N CYS A 294 0.95 -1.89 -8.37
CA CYS A 294 0.74 -0.75 -9.26
C CYS A 294 -0.39 0.14 -8.75
N ASN A 295 -1.55 -0.46 -8.41
CA ASN A 295 -2.74 0.25 -7.93
C ASN A 295 -2.53 0.82 -6.53
N GLN A 296 -2.12 -0.04 -5.59
CA GLN A 296 -1.93 0.28 -4.18
C GLN A 296 -0.44 0.42 -3.85
N ARG A 297 0.16 1.47 -4.39
CA ARG A 297 1.62 1.68 -4.31
C ARG A 297 2.21 1.74 -2.90
N HIS A 298 1.37 2.11 -1.94
CA HIS A 298 1.69 2.18 -0.52
C HIS A 298 1.73 0.79 0.16
N LEU A 299 1.18 -0.27 -0.46
CA LEU A 299 1.20 -1.63 0.09
C LEU A 299 2.62 -2.16 0.28
N ALA A 300 3.49 -1.98 -0.72
CA ALA A 300 4.87 -2.44 -0.63
C ALA A 300 5.64 -1.77 0.52
N PHE A 301 5.33 -0.51 0.82
CA PHE A 301 5.90 0.19 1.96
C PHE A 301 5.46 -0.44 3.28
N GLY A 302 4.16 -0.75 3.39
CA GLY A 302 3.62 -1.48 4.54
C GLY A 302 4.27 -2.86 4.72
N LEU A 303 4.35 -3.67 3.65
CA LEU A 303 4.97 -5.00 3.69
C LEU A 303 6.42 -4.93 4.15
N SER A 304 7.17 -3.92 3.69
CA SER A 304 8.55 -3.70 4.11
C SER A 304 8.65 -3.49 5.63
N ALA A 305 7.79 -2.64 6.20
CA ALA A 305 7.73 -2.43 7.65
C ALA A 305 7.38 -3.71 8.42
N MET A 306 6.40 -4.47 7.92
CA MET A 306 6.02 -5.76 8.51
C MET A 306 7.18 -6.75 8.51
N PHE A 307 7.88 -6.94 7.38
CA PHE A 307 9.02 -7.85 7.33
C PHE A 307 10.16 -7.41 8.24
N PHE A 308 10.43 -6.11 8.34
CA PHE A 308 11.42 -5.57 9.26
C PHE A 308 11.08 -5.90 10.72
N VAL A 309 9.83 -5.70 11.14
CA VAL A 309 9.36 -6.04 12.49
C VAL A 309 9.47 -7.55 12.75
N LEU A 310 9.07 -8.40 11.80
CA LEU A 310 9.17 -9.85 11.93
C LEU A 310 10.63 -10.32 12.04
N ILE A 311 11.55 -9.69 11.31
CA ILE A 311 12.98 -10.00 11.39
C ILE A 311 13.52 -9.83 12.82
N LEU A 312 13.03 -8.81 13.53
CA LEU A 312 13.48 -8.50 14.88
C LEU A 312 12.76 -9.32 15.96
N PHE A 313 11.52 -9.78 15.72
CA PHE A 313 10.76 -10.53 16.72
C PHE A 313 10.95 -12.05 16.66
N LEU A 314 11.17 -12.64 15.49
CA LEU A 314 11.35 -14.09 15.36
C LEU A 314 12.48 -14.71 16.20
N PRO A 315 13.62 -14.04 16.49
CA PRO A 315 14.62 -14.59 17.42
C PRO A 315 14.03 -15.02 18.77
N ARG A 316 13.01 -14.31 19.28
CA ARG A 316 12.38 -14.63 20.58
C ARG A 316 11.65 -15.97 20.56
N LEU A 317 11.11 -16.36 19.40
CA LEU A 317 10.53 -17.67 19.19
C LEU A 317 11.62 -18.73 19.15
N TYR A 318 12.65 -18.53 18.35
CA TYR A 318 13.76 -19.47 18.22
C TYR A 318 14.51 -19.71 19.53
N ASP A 319 14.72 -18.67 20.34
CA ASP A 319 15.30 -18.77 21.69
C ASP A 319 14.54 -19.76 22.60
N MET A 320 13.21 -19.91 22.43
CA MET A 320 12.40 -20.87 23.19
C MET A 320 12.69 -22.34 22.79
N TYR A 321 13.05 -22.58 21.53
CA TYR A 321 13.27 -23.92 20.99
C TYR A 321 14.75 -24.34 21.00
N ASN A 322 15.68 -23.39 20.92
CA ASN A 322 17.10 -23.67 20.67
C ASN A 322 17.95 -23.93 21.93
N ASP A 323 17.40 -23.79 23.14
CA ASP A 323 18.14 -24.01 24.39
C ASP A 323 18.08 -25.45 24.92
N GLY A 324 17.57 -26.40 24.13
CA GLY A 324 17.55 -27.83 24.44
C GLY A 324 16.54 -28.26 25.51
N ASN A 325 15.83 -27.32 26.13
CA ASN A 325 14.89 -27.60 27.21
C ASN A 325 13.51 -28.04 26.69
N ARG A 326 12.85 -28.94 27.40
CA ARG A 326 11.50 -29.41 27.05
C ARG A 326 10.49 -28.26 27.12
N LEU A 327 9.67 -28.13 26.08
CA LEU A 327 8.52 -27.23 26.07
C LEU A 327 7.43 -27.78 27.01
N THR A 328 7.22 -27.11 28.13
CA THR A 328 6.14 -27.42 29.08
C THR A 328 5.23 -26.20 29.23
N ILE A 329 3.96 -26.41 29.61
CA ILE A 329 3.01 -25.33 29.86
C ILE A 329 3.57 -24.35 30.91
N LYS A 330 4.18 -24.86 31.98
CA LYS A 330 4.83 -24.04 33.01
C LYS A 330 5.94 -23.16 32.41
N ARG A 331 6.77 -23.72 31.53
CA ARG A 331 7.83 -22.96 30.88
C ARG A 331 7.28 -21.90 29.94
N ILE A 332 6.33 -22.28 29.10
CA ILE A 332 5.72 -21.38 28.13
C ILE A 332 4.99 -20.26 28.86
N PHE A 333 4.17 -20.53 29.89
CA PHE A 333 3.25 -19.53 30.47
C PHE A 333 3.66 -18.96 31.83
N LEU A 334 4.51 -19.63 32.61
CA LEU A 334 4.78 -19.26 34.01
C LEU A 334 6.27 -19.02 34.30
N SER A 335 7.17 -19.20 33.33
CA SER A 335 8.60 -18.96 33.55
C SER A 335 8.95 -17.47 33.47
N LYS A 336 10.01 -17.08 34.20
CA LYS A 336 10.57 -15.73 34.14
C LYS A 336 11.03 -15.38 32.72
N GLU A 337 11.72 -16.29 32.03
CA GLU A 337 12.23 -16.08 30.67
C GLU A 337 11.11 -15.84 29.64
N ALA A 338 9.90 -16.36 29.87
CA ALA A 338 8.75 -16.12 29.00
C ALA A 338 8.17 -14.71 29.14
N TRP A 339 8.42 -14.01 30.26
CA TRP A 339 7.85 -12.68 30.56
C TRP A 339 8.90 -11.60 30.82
N GLU A 340 10.19 -11.91 30.84
CA GLU A 340 11.22 -10.88 31.03
C GLU A 340 11.27 -9.88 29.86
N ILE A 341 11.82 -8.70 30.15
CA ILE A 341 12.16 -7.68 29.14
C ILE A 341 13.68 -7.54 29.21
N LYS A 342 14.40 -7.85 28.12
CA LYS A 342 15.85 -7.64 28.10
C LYS A 342 16.21 -6.22 27.73
N ASP A 343 15.49 -5.66 26.77
CA ASP A 343 15.70 -4.29 26.32
C ASP A 343 14.36 -3.70 25.87
N ALA A 344 13.81 -2.77 26.65
CA ALA A 344 12.54 -2.11 26.34
C ALA A 344 12.64 -1.17 25.12
N ARG A 345 13.85 -0.78 24.70
CA ARG A 345 14.06 0.13 23.56
C ARG A 345 13.60 -0.48 22.25
N TYR A 346 13.89 -1.76 22.03
CA TYR A 346 13.51 -2.50 20.82
C TYR A 346 11.99 -2.55 20.63
N PRO A 347 11.20 -3.09 21.58
CA PRO A 347 9.76 -3.16 21.42
C PRO A 347 9.09 -1.78 21.42
N ALA A 348 9.64 -0.79 22.13
CA ALA A 348 9.13 0.58 22.08
C ALA A 348 9.34 1.21 20.70
N ALA A 349 10.55 1.14 20.14
CA ALA A 349 10.86 1.66 18.81
C ALA A 349 10.04 0.97 17.71
N LEU A 350 9.87 -0.36 17.79
CA LEU A 350 9.04 -1.11 16.85
C LEU A 350 7.55 -0.83 17.01
N GLY A 351 7.08 -0.59 18.24
CA GLY A 351 5.71 -0.15 18.50
C GLY A 351 5.43 1.23 17.91
N ILE A 352 6.38 2.17 18.00
CA ILE A 352 6.27 3.49 17.37
C ILE A 352 6.29 3.36 15.84
N LEU A 353 7.22 2.58 15.29
CA LEU A 353 7.32 2.36 13.84
C LEU A 353 6.04 1.75 13.28
N LEU A 354 5.53 0.68 13.89
CA LEU A 354 4.33 0.00 13.44
C LEU A 354 3.06 0.85 13.68
N GLY A 355 2.98 1.58 14.80
CA GLY A 355 1.89 2.51 15.08
C GLY A 355 1.81 3.65 14.08
N SER A 356 2.96 4.23 13.70
CA SER A 356 3.09 5.27 12.66
C SER A 356 2.71 4.78 11.26
N LEU A 357 2.63 3.47 11.03
CA LEU A 357 2.21 2.91 9.75
C LEU A 357 0.67 2.95 9.57
N SER A 358 -0.13 3.22 10.60
CA SER A 358 -1.59 3.08 10.56
C SER A 358 -2.26 3.86 9.41
N PHE A 359 -1.91 5.14 9.22
CA PHE A 359 -2.41 5.96 8.10
C PHE A 359 -1.52 5.94 6.84
N PHE A 360 -0.47 5.11 6.83
CA PHE A 360 0.23 4.72 5.59
C PHE A 360 -0.40 3.46 4.99
N HIS A 361 -0.69 2.46 5.82
CA HIS A 361 -1.37 1.23 5.43
C HIS A 361 -1.93 0.43 6.64
N GLY A 362 -3.16 0.72 7.06
CA GLY A 362 -3.78 0.10 8.24
C GLY A 362 -3.91 -1.43 8.21
N SER A 363 -4.24 -2.04 7.06
CA SER A 363 -4.40 -3.51 7.00
C SER A 363 -3.08 -4.26 7.26
N VAL A 364 -1.93 -3.67 6.91
CA VAL A 364 -0.63 -4.30 7.19
C VAL A 364 -0.28 -4.22 8.67
N VAL A 365 -0.68 -3.14 9.36
CA VAL A 365 -0.55 -3.05 10.83
C VAL A 365 -1.32 -4.19 11.49
N ILE A 366 -2.58 -4.39 11.10
CA ILE A 366 -3.42 -5.48 11.62
C ILE A 366 -2.83 -6.85 11.27
N GLY A 367 -2.42 -7.06 10.02
CA GLY A 367 -1.78 -8.30 9.58
C GLY A 367 -0.51 -8.62 10.38
N CYS A 368 0.34 -7.62 10.61
CA CYS A 368 1.56 -7.77 11.41
C CYS A 368 1.24 -8.10 12.87
N LEU A 369 0.26 -7.41 13.49
CA LEU A 369 -0.17 -7.70 14.86
C LEU A 369 -0.75 -9.11 15.01
N LEU A 370 -1.48 -9.62 14.02
CA LEU A 370 -1.98 -11.01 14.02
C LEU A 370 -0.82 -12.02 14.01
N VAL A 371 0.18 -11.82 13.14
CA VAL A 371 1.37 -12.68 13.08
C VAL A 371 2.15 -12.61 14.41
N LEU A 372 2.37 -11.40 14.95
CA LEU A 372 3.07 -11.20 16.21
C LEU A 372 2.32 -11.84 17.38
N PHE A 373 0.99 -11.74 17.43
CA PHE A 373 0.16 -12.33 18.47
C PHE A 373 0.33 -13.85 18.52
N VAL A 374 0.20 -14.53 17.38
CA VAL A 374 0.39 -16.00 17.32
C VAL A 374 1.85 -16.39 17.62
N THR A 375 2.81 -15.61 17.13
CA THR A 375 4.24 -15.81 17.42
C THR A 375 4.54 -15.69 18.92
N ALA A 376 3.90 -14.73 19.61
CA ALA A 376 4.14 -14.47 21.02
C ALA A 376 3.76 -15.66 21.91
N ILE A 377 2.76 -16.48 21.55
CA ILE A 377 2.25 -17.57 22.39
C ILE A 377 3.39 -18.51 22.85
N PHE A 378 4.31 -18.86 21.94
CA PHE A 378 5.42 -19.79 22.19
C PHE A 378 6.79 -19.10 22.21
N SER A 379 6.84 -17.78 22.28
CA SER A 379 8.09 -17.02 22.34
C SER A 379 8.54 -16.79 23.78
N LYS A 380 9.85 -16.62 23.98
CA LYS A 380 10.38 -15.96 25.17
C LYS A 380 10.02 -14.46 25.16
N ARG A 381 10.14 -13.78 26.30
CA ARG A 381 10.02 -12.31 26.40
C ARG A 381 8.73 -11.72 25.84
N ARG A 382 7.58 -12.31 26.16
CA ARG A 382 6.27 -11.89 25.65
C ARG A 382 5.88 -10.46 26.01
N LEU A 383 6.42 -9.91 27.09
CA LEU A 383 6.23 -8.50 27.41
C LEU A 383 6.81 -7.58 26.33
N GLU A 384 7.85 -7.98 25.59
CA GLU A 384 8.34 -7.21 24.42
C GLU A 384 7.26 -7.14 23.32
N PHE A 385 6.59 -8.26 23.01
CA PHE A 385 5.47 -8.27 22.05
C PHE A 385 4.29 -7.42 22.53
N LEU A 386 3.95 -7.53 23.83
CA LEU A 386 2.87 -6.75 24.43
C LEU A 386 3.16 -5.24 24.39
N ILE A 387 4.39 -4.81 24.72
CA ILE A 387 4.80 -3.40 24.65
C ILE A 387 4.66 -2.87 23.22
N THR A 388 5.15 -3.62 22.22
CA THR A 388 4.98 -3.24 20.81
C THR A 388 3.53 -3.13 20.42
N ALA A 389 2.69 -4.11 20.78
CA ALA A 389 1.27 -4.10 20.47
C ALA A 389 0.54 -2.93 21.13
N VAL A 390 0.79 -2.68 22.42
CA VAL A 390 0.15 -1.59 23.18
C VAL A 390 0.53 -0.22 22.58
N ILE A 391 1.80 0.03 22.31
CA ILE A 391 2.24 1.30 21.71
C ILE A 391 1.67 1.45 20.29
N THR A 392 1.67 0.38 19.49
CA THR A 392 1.09 0.38 18.13
C THR A 392 -0.38 0.76 18.17
N VAL A 393 -1.17 0.08 19.02
CA VAL A 393 -2.62 0.31 19.15
C VAL A 393 -2.89 1.70 19.72
N LEU A 394 -2.13 2.14 20.73
CA LEU A 394 -2.29 3.48 21.30
C LEU A 394 -2.08 4.56 20.24
N LEU A 395 -0.99 4.49 19.47
CA LEU A 395 -0.72 5.44 18.38
C LEU A 395 -1.77 5.37 17.28
N SER A 396 -2.21 4.17 16.90
CA SER A 396 -3.26 3.97 15.91
C SER A 396 -4.57 4.64 16.36
N VAL A 397 -4.98 4.42 17.61
CA VAL A 397 -6.18 5.03 18.20
C VAL A 397 -6.06 6.56 18.29
N LEU A 398 -4.89 7.09 18.65
CA LEU A 398 -4.64 8.53 18.69
C LEU A 398 -4.76 9.15 17.30
N GLN A 399 -4.16 8.52 16.28
CA GLN A 399 -4.28 8.96 14.89
C GLN A 399 -5.73 8.88 14.42
N THR A 400 -6.43 7.77 14.66
CA THR A 400 -7.85 7.61 14.30
C THR A 400 -8.71 8.70 14.91
N LYS A 401 -8.56 9.00 16.21
CA LYS A 401 -9.32 10.07 16.87
C LYS A 401 -9.03 11.46 16.32
N TYR A 402 -7.86 11.66 15.72
CA TYR A 402 -7.48 12.94 15.12
C TYR A 402 -8.07 13.11 13.73
N PHE A 403 -8.21 12.03 12.94
CA PHE A 403 -8.64 12.10 11.54
C PHE A 403 -10.08 11.65 11.27
N ILE A 404 -10.67 10.85 12.17
CA ILE A 404 -11.93 10.16 11.94
C ILE A 404 -12.89 10.44 13.10
N SER A 405 -14.07 10.94 12.75
CA SER A 405 -15.26 11.06 13.59
C SER A 405 -15.98 9.71 13.62
N GLY A 406 -15.82 8.97 14.72
CA GLY A 406 -16.43 7.65 14.91
C GLY A 406 -15.45 6.48 14.74
N PRO A 407 -15.95 5.25 14.52
CA PRO A 407 -15.11 4.08 14.43
C PRO A 407 -14.42 3.97 13.06
N ALA A 408 -13.09 3.81 13.04
CA ALA A 408 -12.33 3.55 11.81
C ALA A 408 -12.62 2.19 11.17
N VAL A 409 -13.07 1.22 11.97
CA VAL A 409 -13.40 -0.14 11.51
C VAL A 409 -14.65 -0.65 12.24
N ALA A 410 -15.41 -1.49 11.55
CA ALA A 410 -16.62 -2.14 12.08
C ALA A 410 -16.44 -3.67 11.99
N PRO A 411 -15.83 -4.30 13.02
CA PRO A 411 -15.56 -5.73 12.99
C PRO A 411 -16.87 -6.54 12.95
N LYS A 412 -16.98 -7.42 11.97
CA LYS A 412 -18.10 -8.36 11.80
C LYS A 412 -17.53 -9.76 11.57
N LEU A 413 -18.16 -10.77 12.16
CA LEU A 413 -17.88 -12.15 11.79
C LEU A 413 -18.32 -12.39 10.35
N LEU A 414 -17.43 -13.00 9.57
CA LEU A 414 -17.63 -13.29 8.16
C LEU A 414 -17.03 -14.65 7.88
N PHE A 415 -17.83 -15.66 7.50
CA PHE A 415 -17.27 -16.93 7.06
C PHE A 415 -17.18 -17.00 5.53
N GLY A 416 -15.98 -17.33 5.02
CA GLY A 416 -15.80 -17.69 3.62
C GLY A 416 -15.38 -16.57 2.68
N PHE A 417 -15.01 -15.39 3.20
CA PHE A 417 -14.54 -14.25 2.39
C PHE A 417 -15.53 -13.95 1.24
N ILE A 418 -15.05 -13.78 0.00
CA ILE A 418 -15.87 -13.59 -1.20
C ILE A 418 -16.18 -14.90 -1.94
N SER A 419 -16.02 -16.06 -1.29
CA SER A 419 -16.37 -17.34 -1.90
C SER A 419 -17.85 -17.37 -2.28
N GLU A 420 -18.12 -17.88 -3.49
CA GLU A 420 -19.46 -18.02 -4.05
C GLU A 420 -20.33 -18.95 -3.20
N LYS A 421 -19.70 -19.97 -2.59
CA LYS A 421 -20.34 -20.91 -1.67
C LYS A 421 -19.68 -20.84 -0.30
N ARG A 422 -20.34 -20.19 0.66
CA ARG A 422 -19.85 -20.01 2.04
C ARG A 422 -20.02 -21.26 2.93
N THR A 423 -19.76 -22.44 2.39
CA THR A 423 -19.65 -23.70 3.13
C THR A 423 -18.18 -24.10 3.24
N LEU A 424 -17.83 -25.01 4.16
CA LEU A 424 -16.43 -25.46 4.29
C LEU A 424 -15.85 -25.96 2.96
N PHE A 425 -16.59 -26.81 2.24
CA PHE A 425 -16.17 -27.31 0.93
C PHE A 425 -16.12 -26.23 -0.15
N GLY A 426 -17.05 -25.26 -0.12
CA GLY A 426 -17.02 -24.14 -1.05
C GLY A 426 -15.82 -23.24 -0.85
N VAL A 427 -15.46 -22.95 0.40
CA VAL A 427 -14.25 -22.21 0.78
C VAL A 427 -12.99 -22.96 0.37
N LEU A 428 -12.91 -24.28 0.64
CA LEU A 428 -11.77 -25.10 0.22
C LEU A 428 -11.62 -25.12 -1.31
N SER A 429 -12.73 -25.22 -2.04
CA SER A 429 -12.74 -25.14 -3.51
C SER A 429 -12.31 -23.77 -4.02
N TYR A 430 -12.74 -22.68 -3.37
CA TYR A 430 -12.28 -21.33 -3.69
C TYR A 430 -10.77 -21.19 -3.49
N ILE A 431 -10.24 -21.65 -2.36
CA ILE A 431 -8.80 -21.60 -2.04
C ILE A 431 -7.98 -22.41 -3.05
N ASP A 432 -8.44 -23.61 -3.41
CA ASP A 432 -7.78 -24.48 -4.38
C ASP A 432 -7.73 -23.87 -5.79
N ARG A 433 -8.82 -23.26 -6.26
CA ARG A 433 -8.87 -22.54 -7.53
C ARG A 433 -7.94 -21.33 -7.53
N LEU A 434 -8.02 -20.52 -6.47
CA LEU A 434 -7.30 -19.26 -6.34
C LEU A 434 -5.77 -19.46 -6.20
N LEU A 435 -5.34 -20.38 -5.34
CA LEU A 435 -3.93 -20.55 -4.97
C LEU A 435 -3.24 -21.74 -5.65
N GLY A 436 -3.99 -22.55 -6.40
CA GLY A 436 -3.48 -23.71 -7.11
C GLY A 436 -2.74 -24.70 -6.23
N VAL A 437 -1.48 -24.99 -6.56
CA VAL A 437 -0.70 -26.02 -5.85
C VAL A 437 -0.13 -25.55 -4.51
N LEU A 438 -0.15 -24.24 -4.24
CA LEU A 438 0.49 -23.67 -3.05
C LEU A 438 -0.01 -24.30 -1.73
N PRO A 439 -1.32 -24.45 -1.45
CA PRO A 439 -1.79 -25.03 -0.18
C PRO A 439 -1.24 -26.43 0.07
N PHE A 440 -1.12 -27.27 -0.97
CA PHE A 440 -0.57 -28.62 -0.88
C PHE A 440 0.94 -28.60 -0.61
N VAL A 441 1.68 -27.69 -1.24
CA VAL A 441 3.11 -27.50 -0.98
C VAL A 441 3.34 -27.00 0.45
N ILE A 442 2.51 -26.08 0.95
CA ILE A 442 2.59 -25.62 2.34
C ILE A 442 2.22 -26.72 3.32
N PHE A 443 1.22 -27.54 3.02
CA PHE A 443 0.88 -28.70 3.83
C PHE A 443 2.04 -29.70 3.90
N ALA A 444 2.68 -30.01 2.77
CA ALA A 444 3.89 -30.83 2.74
C ALA A 444 5.03 -30.18 3.54
N ALA A 445 5.27 -28.87 3.37
CA ALA A 445 6.26 -28.12 4.14
C ALA A 445 6.01 -28.23 5.65
N PHE A 446 4.76 -28.11 6.08
CA PHE A 446 4.36 -28.27 7.49
C PHE A 446 4.68 -29.67 8.03
N LEU A 447 4.40 -30.73 7.25
CA LEU A 447 4.70 -32.11 7.66
C LEU A 447 6.20 -32.36 7.85
N PHE A 448 7.05 -31.83 6.95
CA PHE A 448 8.51 -32.04 7.00
C PHE A 448 9.28 -30.96 7.79
N ALA A 449 8.60 -29.92 8.27
CA ALA A 449 9.17 -28.82 9.04
C ALA A 449 9.52 -29.23 10.48
N LYS A 450 10.50 -28.54 11.05
CA LYS A 450 10.76 -28.59 12.49
C LYS A 450 9.59 -27.98 13.27
N TRP A 451 9.48 -28.26 14.58
CA TRP A 451 8.42 -27.69 15.41
C TRP A 451 8.36 -26.16 15.42
N VAL A 452 9.52 -25.49 15.47
CA VAL A 452 9.59 -24.02 15.40
C VAL A 452 9.06 -23.51 14.05
N GLU A 453 9.45 -24.15 12.94
CA GLU A 453 9.01 -23.80 11.59
C GLU A 453 7.51 -24.03 11.41
N ARG A 454 6.95 -25.12 11.94
CA ARG A 454 5.49 -25.38 11.96
C ARG A 454 4.74 -24.25 12.66
N TYR A 455 5.26 -23.78 13.79
CA TYR A 455 4.66 -22.65 14.50
C TYR A 455 4.72 -21.35 13.70
N ILE A 456 5.84 -21.09 13.02
CA ILE A 456 5.96 -19.91 12.15
C ILE A 456 4.97 -20.00 10.98
N ILE A 457 4.80 -21.17 10.36
CA ILE A 457 3.78 -21.38 9.32
C ILE A 457 2.38 -21.03 9.85
N LEU A 458 2.01 -21.51 11.05
CA LEU A 458 0.72 -21.18 11.66
C LEU A 458 0.58 -19.67 11.95
N ALA A 459 1.63 -19.03 12.45
CA ALA A 459 1.63 -17.58 12.67
C ALA A 459 1.48 -16.80 11.36
N PHE A 460 2.17 -17.23 10.30
CA PHE A 460 2.12 -16.62 8.97
C PHE A 460 0.79 -16.85 8.25
N LEU A 461 0.02 -17.88 8.64
CA LEU A 461 -1.36 -18.11 8.18
C LEU A 461 -2.41 -17.33 8.98
N ALA A 462 -2.05 -16.65 10.07
CA ALA A 462 -3.01 -15.91 10.88
C ALA A 462 -3.78 -14.82 10.10
N PRO A 463 -3.13 -13.99 9.25
CA PRO A 463 -3.87 -13.03 8.42
C PRO A 463 -4.79 -13.72 7.41
N PHE A 464 -4.38 -14.88 6.87
CA PHE A 464 -5.22 -15.67 5.98
C PHE A 464 -6.50 -16.13 6.66
N VAL A 465 -6.39 -16.72 7.86
CA VAL A 465 -7.56 -17.14 8.64
C VAL A 465 -8.45 -15.95 8.95
N PHE A 466 -7.86 -14.81 9.34
CA PHE A 466 -8.57 -13.57 9.60
C PHE A 466 -9.38 -13.11 8.38
N ALA A 467 -8.79 -13.12 7.18
CA ALA A 467 -9.45 -12.72 5.94
C ALA A 467 -10.75 -13.49 5.64
N PHE A 468 -10.79 -14.77 6.04
CA PHE A 468 -11.91 -15.68 5.83
C PHE A 468 -12.88 -15.77 7.02
N THR A 469 -12.60 -15.10 8.14
CA THR A 469 -13.38 -15.18 9.39
C THR A 469 -13.89 -13.83 9.91
N VAL A 470 -13.30 -12.72 9.48
CA VAL A 470 -13.61 -11.37 9.96
C VAL A 470 -13.63 -10.37 8.81
N SER A 471 -14.64 -9.50 8.78
CA SER A 471 -14.63 -8.26 7.97
C SER A 471 -14.45 -7.05 8.89
N LEU A 472 -13.62 -6.08 8.49
CA LEU A 472 -13.44 -4.83 9.22
C LEU A 472 -14.12 -3.64 8.53
N THR A 473 -14.44 -3.79 7.25
CA THR A 473 -15.02 -2.77 6.37
C THR A 473 -16.29 -3.31 5.74
N VAL A 474 -17.09 -2.41 5.15
CA VAL A 474 -18.29 -2.79 4.38
C VAL A 474 -17.90 -3.54 3.11
N ASP A 475 -16.80 -3.14 2.49
CA ASP A 475 -16.19 -3.84 1.36
C ASP A 475 -15.29 -4.97 1.85
N VAL A 476 -15.78 -6.20 1.71
CA VAL A 476 -15.06 -7.42 2.09
C VAL A 476 -13.83 -7.64 1.21
N THR A 477 -13.84 -7.20 -0.05
CA THR A 477 -12.78 -7.51 -1.02
C THR A 477 -11.42 -6.98 -0.56
N VAL A 478 -11.40 -5.92 0.25
CA VAL A 478 -10.20 -5.33 0.88
C VAL A 478 -9.38 -6.37 1.66
N ASN A 479 -10.01 -7.45 2.16
CA ASN A 479 -9.31 -8.53 2.86
C ASN A 479 -8.31 -9.31 1.97
N HIS A 480 -8.33 -9.16 0.64
CA HIS A 480 -7.34 -9.81 -0.26
C HIS A 480 -5.89 -9.54 0.18
N LYS A 481 -5.61 -8.36 0.75
CA LYS A 481 -4.29 -7.96 1.28
C LYS A 481 -3.78 -8.92 2.35
N TYR A 482 -4.67 -9.42 3.23
CA TYR A 482 -4.30 -10.37 4.28
C TYR A 482 -3.96 -11.75 3.73
N ILE A 483 -4.67 -12.18 2.69
CA ILE A 483 -4.38 -13.41 1.95
C ILE A 483 -3.01 -13.27 1.27
N MET A 484 -2.77 -12.17 0.54
CA MET A 484 -1.47 -11.90 -0.11
C MET A 484 -0.32 -11.87 0.90
N MET A 485 -0.46 -11.14 2.00
CA MET A 485 0.55 -11.11 3.09
C MET A 485 0.91 -12.52 3.55
N SER A 486 -0.10 -13.36 3.78
CA SER A 486 0.11 -14.73 4.23
C SER A 486 0.78 -15.59 3.16
N CYS A 487 0.33 -15.50 1.90
CA CYS A 487 0.92 -16.22 0.77
C CYS A 487 2.41 -15.89 0.58
N ILE A 488 2.78 -14.60 0.68
CA ILE A 488 4.18 -14.17 0.60
C ILE A 488 5.02 -14.79 1.71
N LEU A 489 4.52 -14.71 2.94
CA LEU A 489 5.20 -15.23 4.12
C LEU A 489 5.36 -16.76 4.09
N VAL A 490 4.28 -17.51 3.81
CA VAL A 490 4.36 -18.98 3.72
C VAL A 490 5.11 -19.45 2.47
N GLY A 491 5.20 -18.60 1.43
CA GLY A 491 6.03 -18.82 0.26
C GLY A 491 7.51 -19.09 0.58
N ILE A 492 8.02 -18.60 1.72
CA ILE A 492 9.36 -18.94 2.24
C ILE A 492 9.49 -20.45 2.50
N PHE A 493 8.44 -21.08 3.03
CA PHE A 493 8.45 -22.51 3.34
C PHE A 493 8.23 -23.37 2.11
N ALA A 494 7.42 -22.91 1.15
CA ALA A 494 7.33 -23.52 -0.18
C ALA A 494 8.71 -23.51 -0.88
N ALA A 495 9.40 -22.37 -0.86
CA ALA A 495 10.75 -22.25 -1.37
C ALA A 495 11.72 -23.20 -0.64
N HIS A 496 11.64 -23.27 0.69
CA HIS A 496 12.54 -24.11 1.48
C HIS A 496 12.40 -25.60 1.17
N ILE A 497 11.17 -26.13 1.09
CA ILE A 497 10.96 -27.55 0.78
C ILE A 497 11.40 -27.88 -0.65
N ILE A 498 11.16 -27.00 -1.62
CA ILE A 498 11.61 -27.17 -3.00
C ILE A 498 13.14 -27.19 -3.08
N VAL A 499 13.85 -26.34 -2.33
CA VAL A 499 15.32 -26.40 -2.24
C VAL A 499 15.79 -27.73 -1.65
N LYS A 500 15.13 -28.23 -0.60
CA LYS A 500 15.45 -29.56 -0.04
C LYS A 500 15.24 -30.70 -1.04
N MET A 501 14.27 -30.58 -1.96
CA MET A 501 14.08 -31.54 -3.05
C MET A 501 15.27 -31.53 -4.02
N PHE A 502 15.79 -30.36 -4.39
CA PHE A 502 17.01 -30.28 -5.21
C PHE A 502 18.24 -30.90 -4.53
N ASP A 503 18.32 -30.81 -3.20
CA ASP A 503 19.42 -31.40 -2.42
C ASP A 503 19.43 -32.94 -2.42
N LYS A 504 18.32 -33.60 -2.77
CA LYS A 504 18.25 -35.07 -2.85
C LYS A 504 19.10 -35.66 -3.98
N LYS A 505 19.56 -34.84 -4.94
CA LYS A 505 20.43 -35.22 -6.08
C LYS A 505 19.90 -36.33 -7.01
N GLU A 506 18.74 -36.91 -6.75
CA GLU A 506 18.02 -37.80 -7.66
C GLU A 506 17.23 -37.00 -8.70
N ASN A 507 17.23 -37.46 -9.95
CA ASN A 507 16.58 -36.74 -11.06
C ASN A 507 15.07 -36.57 -10.85
N THR A 508 14.39 -37.56 -10.26
CA THR A 508 12.94 -37.48 -9.97
C THR A 508 12.59 -36.29 -9.08
N TRP A 509 13.31 -36.10 -7.97
CA TRP A 509 13.07 -34.96 -7.06
C TRP A 509 13.41 -33.62 -7.71
N ARG A 510 14.46 -33.56 -8.53
CA ARG A 510 14.84 -32.34 -9.25
C ARG A 510 13.81 -31.94 -10.31
N ILE A 511 13.27 -32.92 -11.04
CA ILE A 511 12.19 -32.70 -12.02
C ILE A 511 10.91 -32.25 -11.29
N ALA A 512 10.52 -32.94 -10.22
CA ALA A 512 9.36 -32.55 -9.42
C ALA A 512 9.51 -31.12 -8.85
N ALA A 513 10.70 -30.77 -8.35
CA ALA A 513 10.99 -29.42 -7.84
C ALA A 513 10.89 -28.37 -8.95
N GLY A 514 11.42 -28.65 -10.14
CA GLY A 514 11.29 -27.78 -11.32
C GLY A 514 9.82 -27.59 -11.74
N LEU A 515 9.04 -28.67 -11.77
CA LEU A 515 7.62 -28.61 -12.07
C LEU A 515 6.83 -27.80 -11.02
N LEU A 516 7.14 -27.95 -9.73
CA LEU A 516 6.51 -27.15 -8.68
C LEU A 516 6.83 -25.66 -8.85
N ILE A 517 8.08 -25.30 -9.15
CA ILE A 517 8.43 -23.90 -9.45
C ILE A 517 7.59 -23.39 -10.63
N PHE A 518 7.50 -24.18 -11.71
CA PHE A 518 6.68 -23.83 -12.86
C PHE A 518 5.21 -23.59 -12.49
N LEU A 519 4.57 -24.55 -11.80
CA LEU A 519 3.16 -24.45 -11.38
C LEU A 519 2.90 -23.31 -10.37
N LEU A 520 3.88 -22.98 -9.54
CA LEU A 520 3.79 -21.88 -8.58
C LEU A 520 3.95 -20.49 -9.22
N THR A 521 4.44 -20.40 -10.46
CA THR A 521 4.87 -19.11 -11.05
C THR A 521 4.26 -18.79 -12.40
N ILE A 522 3.93 -19.80 -13.23
CA ILE A 522 3.58 -19.56 -14.64
C ILE A 522 2.35 -18.67 -14.81
N THR A 523 1.33 -18.81 -13.95
CA THR A 523 0.14 -17.95 -13.97
C THR A 523 0.51 -16.51 -13.64
N GLY A 524 1.32 -16.27 -12.60
CA GLY A 524 1.80 -14.94 -12.27
C GLY A 524 2.71 -14.31 -13.32
N ILE A 525 3.53 -15.11 -14.03
CA ILE A 525 4.32 -14.63 -15.17
C ILE A 525 3.39 -14.16 -16.30
N TYR A 526 2.33 -14.92 -16.57
CA TYR A 526 1.34 -14.52 -17.56
C TYR A 526 0.60 -13.24 -17.14
N ASP A 527 0.20 -13.13 -15.88
CA ASP A 527 -0.41 -11.90 -15.34
C ASP A 527 0.50 -10.69 -15.50
N PHE A 528 1.81 -10.83 -15.26
CA PHE A 528 2.78 -9.75 -15.47
C PHE A 528 2.80 -9.27 -16.93
N ILE A 529 2.76 -10.20 -17.88
CA ILE A 529 2.66 -9.86 -19.31
C ILE A 529 1.33 -9.14 -19.58
N THR A 530 0.23 -9.58 -18.98
CA THR A 530 -1.08 -8.91 -19.07
C THR A 530 -1.04 -7.49 -18.52
N VAL A 531 -0.39 -7.24 -17.38
CA VAL A 531 -0.17 -5.87 -16.85
C VAL A 531 0.48 -5.00 -17.92
N ILE A 532 1.58 -5.44 -18.52
CA ILE A 532 2.29 -4.64 -19.53
C ILE A 532 1.41 -4.38 -20.75
N ARG A 533 0.73 -5.42 -21.27
CA ARG A 533 -0.11 -5.30 -22.47
C ARG A 533 -1.32 -4.42 -22.25
N LYS A 534 -2.06 -4.64 -21.16
CA LYS A 534 -3.27 -3.87 -20.83
C LYS A 534 -2.95 -2.39 -20.65
N ASN A 535 -1.75 -2.06 -20.15
CA ASN A 535 -1.31 -0.67 -20.05
C ASN A 535 -0.57 -0.14 -21.29
N SER A 536 -0.25 -0.95 -22.30
CA SER A 536 0.45 -0.49 -23.52
C SER A 536 -0.46 -0.40 -24.74
N ASN A 537 -1.43 -1.32 -24.86
CA ASN A 537 -2.25 -1.53 -26.06
C ASN A 537 -3.69 -1.01 -25.93
N MET A 538 -4.19 -0.81 -24.70
CA MET A 538 -5.51 -0.25 -24.45
C MET A 538 -5.42 1.28 -24.28
N ASP A 539 -6.49 2.00 -24.59
CA ASP A 539 -6.56 3.45 -24.44
C ASP A 539 -6.27 3.87 -23.00
N LYS A 540 -5.11 4.52 -22.80
CA LYS A 540 -4.71 5.10 -21.52
C LYS A 540 -5.60 6.29 -21.20
N ILE A 541 -5.83 6.55 -19.92
CA ILE A 541 -6.31 7.86 -19.52
C ILE A 541 -5.15 8.85 -19.70
N ILE A 542 -5.40 9.90 -20.48
CA ILE A 542 -4.41 10.94 -20.79
C ILE A 542 -4.94 12.26 -20.29
N LEU A 543 -4.16 12.91 -19.42
CA LEU A 543 -4.45 14.24 -18.89
C LEU A 543 -3.42 15.22 -19.44
N ASN A 544 -3.87 16.32 -20.04
CA ASN A 544 -3.00 17.42 -20.42
C ASN A 544 -2.53 18.15 -19.15
N MET A 545 -1.22 18.25 -18.97
CA MET A 545 -0.63 18.85 -17.77
C MET A 545 -0.73 20.38 -17.75
N ASP A 546 -0.88 20.98 -18.92
CA ASP A 546 -0.98 22.43 -19.15
C ASP A 546 -2.43 22.83 -19.51
N ASP A 547 -3.40 22.03 -19.08
CA ASP A 547 -4.80 22.24 -19.39
C ASP A 547 -5.36 23.48 -18.68
N PRO A 548 -6.10 24.37 -19.38
CA PRO A 548 -6.68 25.56 -18.77
C PRO A 548 -7.63 25.27 -17.60
N LEU A 549 -8.37 24.15 -17.62
CA LEU A 549 -9.26 23.77 -16.52
C LEU A 549 -8.44 23.39 -15.28
N THR A 550 -7.37 22.61 -15.47
CA THR A 550 -6.45 22.26 -14.38
C THR A 550 -5.85 23.52 -13.74
N GLU A 551 -5.43 24.49 -14.55
CA GLU A 551 -4.88 25.75 -14.07
C GLU A 551 -5.93 26.64 -13.39
N PHE A 552 -7.16 26.66 -13.91
CA PHE A 552 -8.29 27.33 -13.28
C PHE A 552 -8.51 26.82 -11.84
N VAL A 553 -8.55 25.49 -11.65
CA VAL A 553 -8.72 24.88 -10.31
C VAL A 553 -7.60 25.31 -9.37
N ARG A 554 -6.34 25.24 -9.82
CA ARG A 554 -5.17 25.62 -8.99
C ARG A 554 -5.16 27.08 -8.56
N ARG A 555 -5.69 27.98 -9.39
CA ARG A 555 -5.72 29.43 -9.12
C ARG A 555 -6.94 29.87 -8.33
N SER A 556 -8.06 29.18 -8.51
CA SER A 556 -9.37 29.65 -8.08
C SER A 556 -9.93 28.88 -6.89
N SER A 557 -9.27 27.80 -6.45
CA SER A 557 -9.76 26.94 -5.37
C SER A 557 -8.64 26.39 -4.49
N ASN A 558 -9.00 26.05 -3.26
CA ASN A 558 -8.19 25.27 -2.32
C ASN A 558 -9.02 24.12 -1.73
N SER A 559 -8.46 23.41 -0.75
CA SER A 559 -9.07 22.23 -0.14
C SER A 559 -10.39 22.47 0.61
N LYS A 560 -10.76 23.72 0.88
CA LYS A 560 -12.04 24.10 1.50
C LYS A 560 -13.14 24.34 0.46
N ASP A 561 -12.77 24.50 -0.81
CA ASP A 561 -13.70 24.82 -1.89
C ASP A 561 -14.22 23.53 -2.52
N ILE A 562 -15.49 23.20 -2.21
CA ILE A 562 -16.11 21.95 -2.66
C ILE A 562 -16.75 22.13 -4.03
N PHE A 563 -16.48 21.20 -4.94
CA PHE A 563 -17.04 21.13 -6.29
C PHE A 563 -18.20 20.14 -6.32
N LEU A 564 -19.39 20.61 -6.71
CA LEU A 564 -20.49 19.76 -7.15
C LEU A 564 -20.23 19.33 -8.60
N THR A 565 -20.10 18.02 -8.81
CA THR A 565 -19.82 17.41 -10.12
C THR A 565 -20.71 16.21 -10.34
N ASP A 566 -20.76 15.71 -11.58
CA ASP A 566 -21.15 14.32 -11.80
C ASP A 566 -20.11 13.36 -11.16
N PRO A 567 -20.48 12.15 -10.70
CA PRO A 567 -19.54 11.17 -10.12
C PRO A 567 -18.56 10.57 -11.14
N TYR A 568 -17.54 11.34 -11.56
CA TYR A 568 -16.53 10.90 -12.53
C TYR A 568 -15.36 10.12 -11.89
N THR A 569 -14.59 9.37 -12.69
CA THR A 569 -13.52 8.46 -12.23
C THR A 569 -12.08 8.83 -12.60
N ILE A 570 -11.80 10.00 -13.21
CA ILE A 570 -10.52 10.77 -13.19
C ILE A 570 -10.50 11.74 -14.38
N ASN A 571 -10.34 13.04 -14.15
CA ASN A 571 -10.35 14.07 -15.21
C ASN A 571 -9.41 15.26 -14.87
N GLN A 572 -9.43 16.29 -15.71
CA GLN A 572 -8.62 17.49 -15.52
C GLN A 572 -8.96 18.26 -14.24
N LEU A 573 -10.23 18.24 -13.82
CA LEU A 573 -10.67 18.84 -12.57
C LEU A 573 -10.01 18.15 -11.36
N VAL A 574 -10.05 16.80 -11.31
CA VAL A 574 -9.36 15.99 -10.29
C VAL A 574 -7.85 16.23 -10.33
N PHE A 575 -7.28 16.35 -11.52
CA PHE A 575 -5.86 16.61 -11.69
C PHE A 575 -5.43 18.01 -11.22
N GLY A 576 -6.34 18.99 -11.25
CA GLY A 576 -6.18 20.30 -10.63
C GLY A 576 -6.12 20.26 -9.11
N GLY A 577 -6.60 19.18 -8.48
CA GLY A 577 -6.70 19.04 -7.02
C GLY A 577 -8.04 19.46 -6.45
N ALA A 578 -9.08 19.52 -7.27
CA ALA A 578 -10.44 19.85 -6.83
C ALA A 578 -10.94 18.88 -5.76
N MET A 579 -11.63 19.44 -4.77
CA MET A 579 -12.28 18.69 -3.70
C MET A 579 -13.73 18.42 -4.11
N LEU A 580 -14.04 17.17 -4.46
CA LEU A 580 -15.34 16.80 -4.99
C LEU A 580 -16.34 16.56 -3.87
N PHE A 581 -17.55 17.10 -3.99
CA PHE A 581 -18.68 16.74 -3.14
C PHE A 581 -18.97 15.25 -3.25
N GLN A 582 -18.96 14.69 -4.45
CA GLN A 582 -19.09 13.25 -4.63
C GLN A 582 -18.35 12.79 -5.87
N GLY A 583 -17.17 12.20 -5.65
CA GLY A 583 -16.47 11.46 -6.69
C GLY A 583 -17.09 10.08 -6.91
N HIS A 584 -16.39 9.24 -7.67
CA HIS A 584 -16.82 7.86 -7.89
C HIS A 584 -17.12 7.11 -6.58
N GLN A 585 -18.36 6.66 -6.45
CA GLN A 585 -18.93 6.20 -5.18
C GLN A 585 -18.21 5.00 -4.59
N TYR A 586 -17.71 4.07 -5.41
CA TYR A 586 -17.10 2.82 -4.94
C TYR A 586 -16.06 3.06 -3.84
N TYR A 587 -15.19 4.07 -4.02
CA TYR A 587 -14.12 4.37 -3.06
C TYR A 587 -14.65 4.99 -1.77
N ALA A 588 -15.64 5.88 -1.86
CA ALA A 588 -16.23 6.47 -0.68
C ALA A 588 -17.07 5.44 0.10
N TRP A 589 -17.88 4.64 -0.60
CA TRP A 589 -18.63 3.54 -0.01
C TRP A 589 -17.72 2.51 0.66
N SER A 590 -16.65 2.06 -0.02
CA SER A 590 -15.68 1.10 0.53
C SER A 590 -15.00 1.63 1.80
N ALA A 591 -14.76 2.94 1.88
CA ALA A 591 -14.25 3.63 3.07
C ALA A 591 -15.30 3.88 4.18
N GLY A 592 -16.59 3.61 3.91
CA GLY A 592 -17.68 3.72 4.89
C GLY A 592 -18.31 5.10 4.99
N TYR A 593 -18.35 5.88 3.92
CA TYR A 593 -19.15 7.11 3.84
C TYR A 593 -20.60 6.83 3.38
N ASP A 594 -21.51 7.76 3.67
CA ASP A 594 -22.93 7.69 3.28
C ASP A 594 -23.11 8.20 1.83
N THR A 595 -22.78 7.35 0.87
CA THR A 595 -22.88 7.70 -0.55
C THR A 595 -24.32 7.91 -1.01
N ASP A 596 -25.29 7.28 -0.34
CA ASP A 596 -26.70 7.35 -0.71
C ASP A 596 -27.28 8.73 -0.39
N TYR A 597 -26.93 9.30 0.78
CA TYR A 597 -27.32 10.66 1.12
C TYR A 597 -26.80 11.69 0.10
N ARG A 598 -25.53 11.60 -0.29
CA ARG A 598 -24.96 12.55 -1.25
C ARG A 598 -25.54 12.39 -2.65
N ASP A 599 -25.90 11.18 -3.08
CA ASP A 599 -26.62 11.00 -4.35
C ASP A 599 -27.92 11.79 -4.38
N ILE A 600 -28.69 11.75 -3.28
CA ILE A 600 -29.94 12.50 -3.16
C ILE A 600 -29.65 14.00 -3.20
N MET A 601 -28.62 14.49 -2.50
CA MET A 601 -28.28 15.92 -2.50
C MET A 601 -27.77 16.41 -3.86
N VAL A 602 -26.91 15.63 -4.54
CA VAL A 602 -26.44 15.92 -5.91
C VAL A 602 -27.64 16.07 -6.84
N LYS A 603 -28.56 15.10 -6.80
CA LYS A 603 -29.79 15.14 -7.58
C LYS A 603 -30.62 16.39 -7.28
N ARG A 604 -30.90 16.67 -6.01
CA ARG A 604 -31.69 17.84 -5.60
C ARG A 604 -31.08 19.16 -6.06
N MET A 605 -29.75 19.29 -5.99
CA MET A 605 -29.06 20.51 -6.45
C MET A 605 -29.14 20.67 -7.97
N TYR A 606 -28.92 19.61 -8.76
CA TYR A 606 -29.01 19.71 -10.21
C TYR A 606 -30.45 19.86 -10.74
N GLU A 607 -31.45 19.36 -10.02
CA GLU A 607 -32.88 19.45 -10.37
C GLU A 607 -33.61 20.68 -9.78
N ALA A 608 -32.92 21.48 -8.95
CA ALA A 608 -33.52 22.60 -8.24
C ALA A 608 -34.30 23.51 -9.21
N LYS A 609 -35.55 23.80 -8.87
CA LYS A 609 -36.49 24.47 -9.79
C LYS A 609 -36.37 25.99 -9.77
N THR A 610 -35.91 26.54 -8.66
CA THR A 610 -35.82 27.98 -8.43
C THR A 610 -34.42 28.38 -7.95
N PRO A 611 -34.01 29.64 -8.18
CA PRO A 611 -32.73 30.12 -7.68
C PRO A 611 -32.62 30.05 -6.15
N ALA A 612 -33.71 30.36 -5.43
CA ALA A 612 -33.74 30.31 -3.97
C ALA A 612 -33.59 28.87 -3.41
N GLU A 613 -34.21 27.89 -4.05
CA GLU A 613 -34.05 26.47 -3.69
C GLU A 613 -32.60 26.01 -3.92
N LEU A 614 -32.04 26.35 -5.09
CA LEU A 614 -30.64 26.00 -5.41
C LEU A 614 -29.66 26.65 -4.42
N ASP A 615 -29.85 27.92 -4.10
CA ASP A 615 -29.04 28.67 -3.13
C ASP A 615 -29.05 28.03 -1.75
N MET A 616 -30.24 27.67 -1.26
CA MET A 616 -30.40 26.98 0.02
C MET A 616 -29.65 25.65 0.06
N LEU A 617 -29.79 24.82 -0.97
CA LEU A 617 -29.16 23.50 -1.04
C LEU A 617 -27.63 23.58 -1.14
N VAL A 618 -27.13 24.54 -1.92
CA VAL A 618 -25.70 24.81 -2.08
C VAL A 618 -25.08 25.31 -0.77
N GLU A 619 -25.76 26.22 -0.07
CA GLU A 619 -25.33 26.71 1.26
C GLU A 619 -25.34 25.58 2.29
N GLU A 620 -26.39 24.75 2.33
CA GLU A 620 -26.50 23.61 3.25
C GLU A 620 -25.36 22.59 3.07
N ASN A 621 -24.93 22.36 1.82
CA ASN A 621 -23.90 21.37 1.46
C ASN A 621 -22.49 21.98 1.29
N ASN A 622 -22.31 23.28 1.57
CA ASN A 622 -21.05 24.02 1.44
C ASN A 622 -20.40 23.90 0.04
N ILE A 623 -21.22 23.93 -1.01
CA ILE A 623 -20.71 23.86 -2.39
C ILE A 623 -20.14 25.23 -2.77
N ARG A 624 -18.87 25.28 -3.19
CA ARG A 624 -18.23 26.50 -3.72
C ARG A 624 -18.46 26.64 -5.23
N PHE A 625 -18.30 25.54 -5.97
CA PHE A 625 -18.41 25.54 -7.41
C PHE A 625 -19.39 24.47 -7.90
N ILE A 626 -20.22 24.83 -8.88
CA ILE A 626 -21.07 23.87 -9.58
C ILE A 626 -20.48 23.64 -10.97
N VAL A 627 -20.21 22.38 -11.30
CA VAL A 627 -19.74 21.97 -12.62
C VAL A 627 -20.93 21.45 -13.42
N VAL A 628 -21.04 21.92 -14.67
CA VAL A 628 -21.96 21.38 -15.67
C VAL A 628 -21.17 20.97 -16.90
N GLU A 629 -21.12 19.67 -17.15
CA GLU A 629 -20.44 19.05 -18.28
C GLU A 629 -21.36 18.08 -19.04
N TYR A 630 -20.82 17.41 -20.06
CA TYR A 630 -21.56 16.44 -20.87
C TYR A 630 -22.30 15.40 -20.02
N ALA A 631 -21.62 14.83 -19.02
CA ALA A 631 -22.20 13.82 -18.13
C ALA A 631 -23.45 14.31 -17.37
N ASN A 632 -23.49 15.58 -17.00
CA ASN A 632 -24.67 16.16 -16.35
C ASN A 632 -25.84 16.28 -17.34
N ARG A 633 -25.58 16.69 -18.59
CA ARG A 633 -26.61 16.93 -19.61
C ARG A 633 -27.27 15.66 -20.14
N ILE A 634 -26.55 14.54 -20.10
CA ILE A 634 -27.05 13.22 -20.53
C ILE A 634 -27.32 12.27 -19.36
N SER A 635 -27.35 12.78 -18.13
CA SER A 635 -27.52 11.96 -16.94
C SER A 635 -28.87 11.26 -16.94
N GLU A 636 -28.87 9.95 -16.67
CA GLU A 636 -30.10 9.19 -16.39
C GLU A 636 -30.51 9.25 -14.91
N LYS A 637 -29.68 9.85 -14.04
CA LYS A 637 -29.89 9.87 -12.59
C LYS A 637 -30.73 11.06 -12.12
N TYR A 638 -30.68 12.16 -12.86
CA TYR A 638 -31.32 13.43 -12.53
C TYR A 638 -31.59 14.26 -13.78
N ASP A 639 -32.64 15.08 -13.74
CA ASP A 639 -33.01 16.00 -14.82
C ASP A 639 -32.33 17.37 -14.62
N LEU A 640 -31.20 17.59 -15.29
CA LEU A 640 -30.43 18.83 -15.15
C LEU A 640 -31.24 20.09 -15.49
N ASN A 641 -31.32 21.03 -14.54
CA ASN A 641 -31.88 22.37 -14.74
C ASN A 641 -30.77 23.42 -14.91
N GLU A 642 -30.02 23.34 -16.02
CA GLU A 642 -28.89 24.24 -16.32
C GLU A 642 -29.33 25.71 -16.41
N ASP A 643 -30.55 25.98 -16.91
CA ASP A 643 -31.13 27.32 -16.98
C ASP A 643 -31.27 27.96 -15.59
N ASN A 644 -31.70 27.18 -14.58
CA ASN A 644 -31.78 27.69 -13.23
C ASN A 644 -30.38 28.00 -12.66
N ILE A 645 -29.39 27.14 -12.88
CA ILE A 645 -28.00 27.40 -12.46
C ILE A 645 -27.47 28.69 -13.09
N ARG A 646 -27.66 28.87 -14.41
CA ARG A 646 -27.25 30.07 -15.16
C ARG A 646 -28.00 31.33 -14.76
N ARG A 647 -29.20 31.23 -14.19
CA ARG A 647 -29.93 32.36 -13.62
C ARG A 647 -29.51 32.68 -12.19
N THR A 648 -28.89 31.72 -11.49
CA THR A 648 -28.55 31.82 -10.07
C THR A 648 -27.13 32.34 -9.86
N TYR A 649 -26.15 31.84 -10.61
CA TYR A 649 -24.73 32.11 -10.36
C TYR A 649 -23.95 32.54 -11.60
N GLU A 650 -22.89 33.30 -11.41
CA GLU A 650 -21.95 33.68 -12.48
C GLU A 650 -21.16 32.46 -12.97
N CYS A 651 -21.11 32.26 -14.30
CA CYS A 651 -20.23 31.29 -14.94
C CYS A 651 -18.81 31.87 -15.01
N VAL A 652 -17.87 31.30 -14.25
CA VAL A 652 -16.50 31.80 -14.10
C VAL A 652 -15.48 31.06 -14.98
N TYR A 653 -15.86 29.92 -15.53
CA TYR A 653 -15.07 29.19 -16.53
C TYR A 653 -16.02 28.53 -17.51
N GLU A 654 -15.78 28.70 -18.81
CA GLU A 654 -16.53 28.04 -19.86
C GLU A 654 -15.61 27.66 -21.02
N ALA A 655 -15.68 26.42 -21.48
CA ALA A 655 -14.89 25.93 -22.61
C ALA A 655 -15.65 24.87 -23.42
N GLY A 656 -15.38 24.77 -24.72
CA GLY A 656 -16.08 23.83 -25.62
C GLY A 656 -17.47 24.33 -26.04
N ASP A 657 -18.17 23.50 -26.83
CA ASP A 657 -19.40 23.88 -27.52
C ASP A 657 -20.50 22.81 -27.38
N GLY A 658 -21.76 23.25 -27.51
CA GLY A 658 -22.93 22.37 -27.46
C GLY A 658 -23.01 21.55 -26.17
N GLU A 659 -23.35 20.27 -26.29
CA GLU A 659 -23.46 19.35 -25.14
C GLU A 659 -22.11 19.07 -24.45
N TRP A 660 -21.00 19.27 -25.15
CA TRP A 660 -19.64 19.08 -24.64
C TRP A 660 -19.07 20.32 -23.94
N LYS A 661 -19.84 21.40 -23.86
CA LYS A 661 -19.46 22.62 -23.14
C LYS A 661 -19.20 22.31 -21.66
N TYR A 662 -18.06 22.71 -21.14
CA TYR A 662 -17.70 22.58 -19.74
C TYR A 662 -17.87 23.93 -19.06
N SER A 663 -18.80 24.04 -18.12
CA SER A 663 -19.12 25.27 -17.40
C SER A 663 -18.89 25.11 -15.91
N VAL A 664 -18.23 26.09 -15.28
CA VAL A 664 -18.06 26.16 -13.82
C VAL A 664 -18.71 27.44 -13.31
N PHE A 665 -19.63 27.29 -12.36
CA PHE A 665 -20.37 28.37 -11.73
C PHE A 665 -19.87 28.62 -10.31
N ASP A 666 -19.68 29.89 -9.96
CA ASP A 666 -19.21 30.33 -8.65
C ASP A 666 -20.39 30.71 -7.76
N THR A 667 -20.58 29.96 -6.66
CA THR A 667 -21.73 30.10 -5.77
C THR A 667 -21.69 31.35 -4.87
N GLU A 668 -20.53 31.98 -4.72
CA GLU A 668 -20.40 33.26 -4.00
C GLU A 668 -20.81 34.44 -4.90
N LYS A 669 -20.85 34.24 -6.23
CA LYS A 669 -21.23 35.25 -7.21
C LYS A 669 -22.68 35.07 -7.67
N LYS A 670 -23.61 35.42 -6.78
CA LYS A 670 -25.06 35.35 -7.04
C LYS A 670 -25.49 36.46 -8.00
N ILE A 671 -26.27 36.09 -9.01
CA ILE A 671 -26.80 37.03 -10.02
C ILE A 671 -28.33 37.12 -10.02
N PHE A 672 -29.01 36.36 -9.15
CA PHE A 672 -30.44 36.49 -8.90
C PHE A 672 -30.70 37.34 -7.65
N ASP A 673 -31.72 38.19 -7.70
CA ASP A 673 -32.15 38.96 -6.53
C ASP A 673 -32.92 38.06 -5.55
N LYS A 674 -32.53 38.07 -4.27
CA LYS A 674 -33.28 37.40 -3.17
C LYS A 674 -34.66 38.02 -2.91
N ALA A 675 -35.09 39.01 -3.70
CA ALA A 675 -36.30 39.80 -3.51
C ALA A 675 -37.51 39.28 -4.30
N VAL A 676 -37.78 37.97 -4.27
CA VAL A 676 -39.11 37.43 -4.61
C VAL A 676 -39.39 36.22 -3.72
N ASN A 677 -39.84 36.49 -2.50
CA ASN A 677 -40.64 35.57 -1.68
C ASN A 677 -41.88 36.33 -1.22
#